data_AF-A0AAV2SCF0-F1
#
_entry.id   AF-A0AAV2SCF0-F1
#
_cell.length_a   1.000
_cell.length_b   1.000
_cell.length_c   1.000
_cell.angle_alpha   90.00
_cell.angle_beta   90.00
_cell.angle_gamma   90.00
#
_symmetry.space_group_name_H-M   'P 1'
#
loop_
_entity.id
_entity.type
_entity.pdbx_description
1 polymer ?
#
loop_
_entity_poly.entity_id
_entity_poly.type
_entity_poly.pdbx_seq_one_letter_code
_entity_poly.pdbx_strand_id
1 'polypeptide(L)'
;GFADTGECVKYKKCTNKGGICKESCGDDETEIPKACGGEGCKCCAPTKCKISGKCRKREGYCVSDPNDCIGILGKGCRRNGCQCCVCPTSQTQVLLYSRLSWGQMRGNVTFSWTGPNNNVMVKVNIEAAGYELEAEPEEVDWAIYDLPVRYDTNKRCDIIDLGTKKENLSGMFGKLTMPTDGSIVFHTTDLSLIGKDSIWGHSLRLSGKMVACSNIEGVSGERTYEARFFSPVGGSIWIRTWNWNLWLTGGVAETTGVQSTILTDLYNTADDNPVSSDHNWALHITDDQESHKGCNFLGVVYLNLTHDHGRLRIGSKRSPLSKNFYSDVTLTMPDISGNKQLYIVVKHQLDEDSTYACSKVREINPKTARAVFSSDGVSGSIFIKQTSLFSPSDLTLDLNGLRSNAGGFHVHVLPAGPKIKPWDNPCLATAGHYKPYNIDSSTSPPPGQGSHDEYELGDLSGKHGSLQSFDEIQTTLTDYNLPLFGPRSVTGRSIVIHQEMGDRWVCANLHSDLPMIRSAVTFRYPVVGEIIFEQPENDPLSETMVYIPSLVYSDGSHDDTGEHRWHVHEDIPGNDIYNGNMRCVSAGKHYNPYIVSLNQKVYGDCNSENSARCEVGDLVTRMGKLNVAGTISNGATTARFFTDTNLPLTGPHSIQGHSIVIHDDFAPIHQGDRLACSRIFRKFRHTGMVNKWTATPDSSLNNEVQGKIEFIQESMFDVTKVNVDIQGLQSIAKGWHVHMVPVEHDLEFPCAASTVYGHYNPLNVSSANSPPPDIGTDDLYEIGDLAGKYGTFENKELVRDFYNDTNLPLFGQTSIIGRSIVIHKEENNA
;
A
#
# COMPACT_ATOMS: atom_id res chain seq x y z
N GLY A 1 -4.06 8.16 -96.55
CA GLY A 1 -4.41 9.34 -95.76
C GLY A 1 -5.56 8.96 -94.86
N PHE A 2 -5.31 8.90 -93.56
CA PHE A 2 -6.17 8.63 -92.40
C PHE A 2 -7.20 7.49 -92.51
N ALA A 3 -6.83 6.33 -91.95
CA ALA A 3 -7.73 5.23 -91.65
C ALA A 3 -8.47 5.49 -90.33
N ASP A 4 -9.77 5.17 -90.32
CA ASP A 4 -10.70 5.19 -89.19
C ASP A 4 -10.13 4.41 -87.99
N THR A 5 -10.08 5.04 -86.82
CA THR A 5 -9.79 4.36 -85.55
C THR A 5 -11.04 4.47 -84.67
N GLY A 6 -11.81 3.37 -84.62
CA GLY A 6 -13.03 3.24 -83.83
C GLY A 6 -12.74 3.14 -82.33
N GLU A 7 -12.26 4.21 -81.71
CA GLU A 7 -12.13 4.27 -80.25
C GLU A 7 -13.43 4.77 -79.60
N CYS A 8 -13.93 4.01 -78.63
CA CYS A 8 -15.09 4.42 -77.84
C CYS A 8 -14.80 5.68 -77.02
N VAL A 9 -15.53 6.78 -77.31
CA VAL A 9 -15.38 8.07 -76.63
C VAL A 9 -16.21 8.12 -75.35
N LYS A 10 -15.58 8.38 -74.21
CA LYS A 10 -16.23 8.40 -72.89
C LYS A 10 -16.92 9.73 -72.59
N TYR A 11 -18.24 9.71 -72.33
CA TYR A 11 -18.97 10.91 -71.89
C TYR A 11 -19.02 11.06 -70.38
N LYS A 12 -19.24 12.30 -69.91
CA LYS A 12 -19.34 12.68 -68.49
C LYS A 12 -20.34 11.82 -67.70
N LYS A 13 -21.43 11.40 -68.35
CA LYS A 13 -22.46 10.51 -67.76
C LYS A 13 -21.91 9.12 -67.39
N CYS A 14 -20.95 8.60 -68.15
CA CYS A 14 -20.28 7.33 -67.87
C CYS A 14 -19.26 7.49 -66.72
N THR A 15 -18.49 8.57 -66.75
CA THR A 15 -17.51 8.91 -65.72
C THR A 15 -18.16 9.07 -64.34
N ASN A 16 -19.29 9.78 -64.24
CA ASN A 16 -20.00 10.01 -62.98
C ASN A 16 -20.53 8.73 -62.31
N LYS A 17 -20.61 7.62 -63.04
CA LYS A 17 -21.04 6.31 -62.54
C LYS A 17 -19.89 5.31 -62.42
N GLY A 18 -18.65 5.77 -62.58
CA GLY A 18 -17.45 4.94 -62.50
C GLY A 18 -17.32 3.93 -63.66
N GLY A 19 -18.06 4.13 -64.76
CA GLY A 19 -18.08 3.19 -65.88
C GLY A 19 -16.95 3.39 -66.88
N ILE A 20 -16.71 2.39 -67.71
CA ILE A 20 -15.73 2.37 -68.79
C ILE A 20 -16.47 2.09 -70.10
N CYS A 21 -16.05 2.72 -71.20
CA CYS A 21 -16.64 2.51 -72.52
C CYS A 21 -15.99 1.33 -73.21
N LYS A 22 -16.78 0.32 -73.57
CA LYS A 22 -16.35 -0.86 -74.29
C LYS A 22 -17.50 -1.44 -75.12
N GLU A 23 -17.21 -2.37 -76.02
CA GLU A 23 -18.20 -2.92 -76.95
C GLU A 23 -19.23 -3.84 -76.28
N SER A 24 -18.88 -4.47 -75.15
CA SER A 24 -19.79 -5.32 -74.37
C SER A 24 -19.53 -5.18 -72.87
N CYS A 25 -20.61 -5.20 -72.07
CA CYS A 25 -20.53 -5.23 -70.62
C CYS A 25 -20.41 -6.67 -70.12
N GLY A 26 -19.55 -6.89 -69.12
CA GLY A 26 -19.47 -8.17 -68.43
C GLY A 26 -20.68 -8.40 -67.52
N ASP A 27 -20.86 -9.63 -67.05
CA ASP A 27 -22.02 -10.06 -66.26
C ASP A 27 -22.20 -9.27 -64.94
N ASP A 28 -21.13 -8.65 -64.43
CA ASP A 28 -21.12 -7.87 -63.18
C ASP A 28 -21.26 -6.35 -63.39
N GLU A 29 -21.53 -5.91 -64.62
CA GLU A 29 -21.66 -4.50 -65.00
C GLU A 29 -23.08 -4.15 -65.46
N THR A 30 -23.50 -2.91 -65.22
CA THR A 30 -24.75 -2.38 -65.78
C THR A 30 -24.42 -1.43 -66.93
N GLU A 31 -25.01 -1.70 -68.09
CA GLU A 31 -24.96 -0.80 -69.24
C GLU A 31 -25.71 0.51 -68.93
N ILE A 32 -25.03 1.64 -69.11
CA ILE A 32 -25.62 2.97 -69.04
C ILE A 32 -25.87 3.46 -70.46
N PRO A 33 -27.14 3.52 -70.91
CA PRO A 33 -27.45 3.88 -72.28
C PRO A 33 -27.06 5.33 -72.59
N LYS A 34 -26.54 5.52 -73.81
CA LYS A 34 -26.12 6.82 -74.38
C LYS A 34 -25.06 7.56 -73.54
N ALA A 35 -24.14 6.82 -72.93
CA ALA A 35 -23.08 7.38 -72.09
C ALA A 35 -21.65 7.19 -72.69
N CYS A 36 -21.54 6.58 -73.86
CA CYS A 36 -20.33 6.52 -74.69
C CYS A 36 -20.69 6.90 -76.14
N GLY A 37 -19.73 7.49 -76.86
CA GLY A 37 -19.80 7.76 -78.29
C GLY A 37 -18.96 6.77 -79.10
N GLY A 38 -19.38 6.47 -80.32
CA GLY A 38 -18.82 5.40 -81.15
C GLY A 38 -19.87 4.31 -81.41
N GLU A 39 -19.93 3.80 -82.63
CA GLU A 39 -20.91 2.77 -83.03
C GLU A 39 -20.60 1.45 -82.30
N GLY A 40 -21.58 0.90 -81.57
CA GLY A 40 -21.40 -0.31 -80.75
C GLY A 40 -20.83 -0.08 -79.33
N CYS A 41 -20.42 1.13 -78.98
CA CYS A 41 -19.82 1.43 -77.69
C CYS A 41 -20.86 1.60 -76.56
N LYS A 42 -20.68 0.83 -75.48
CA LYS A 42 -21.53 0.82 -74.29
C LYS A 42 -20.76 1.30 -73.06
N CYS A 43 -21.43 2.10 -72.21
CA CYS A 43 -20.84 2.46 -70.92
C CYS A 43 -21.15 1.37 -69.91
N CYS A 44 -20.14 0.62 -69.51
CA CYS A 44 -20.29 -0.46 -68.54
C CYS A 44 -19.82 0.04 -67.18
N ALA A 45 -20.76 0.21 -66.25
CA ALA A 45 -20.48 0.65 -64.90
C ALA A 45 -20.56 -0.52 -63.92
N PRO A 46 -19.65 -0.61 -62.93
CA PRO A 46 -19.73 -1.64 -61.89
C PRO A 46 -21.11 -1.61 -61.21
N THR A 47 -21.73 -2.79 -61.02
CA THR A 47 -22.99 -2.86 -60.30
C THR A 47 -22.78 -2.49 -58.83
N LYS A 48 -23.32 -1.34 -58.38
CA LYS A 48 -23.31 -1.01 -56.95
C LYS A 48 -24.08 -2.08 -56.16
N CYS A 49 -23.40 -2.75 -55.22
CA CYS A 49 -24.00 -3.72 -54.32
C CYS A 49 -25.16 -3.09 -53.53
N LYS A 50 -26.28 -3.81 -53.40
CA LYS A 50 -27.45 -3.32 -52.64
C LYS A 50 -27.56 -4.05 -51.30
N ILE A 51 -27.61 -3.27 -50.22
CA ILE A 51 -27.83 -3.78 -48.87
C ILE A 51 -29.19 -4.45 -48.73
N SER A 52 -29.23 -5.66 -48.15
CA SER A 52 -30.49 -6.32 -47.76
C SER A 52 -30.82 -6.06 -46.29
N GLY A 53 -32.07 -6.31 -45.89
CA GLY A 53 -32.50 -6.20 -44.50
C GLY A 53 -31.70 -7.07 -43.52
N LYS A 54 -31.12 -8.20 -43.95
CA LYS A 54 -30.25 -9.04 -43.10
C LYS A 54 -28.89 -8.40 -42.81
N CYS A 55 -28.31 -7.72 -43.81
CA CYS A 55 -27.05 -7.00 -43.63
C CYS A 55 -27.25 -5.71 -42.83
N ARG A 56 -28.34 -4.98 -43.12
CA ARG A 56 -28.71 -3.76 -42.38
C ARG A 56 -29.01 -4.02 -40.89
N LYS A 57 -29.61 -5.18 -40.55
CA LYS A 57 -29.81 -5.59 -39.13
C LYS A 57 -28.52 -5.87 -38.37
N ARG A 58 -27.42 -6.17 -39.07
CA ARG A 58 -26.08 -6.38 -38.50
C ARG A 58 -25.20 -5.14 -38.65
N GLU A 59 -25.79 -3.98 -38.96
CA GLU A 59 -25.08 -2.71 -39.23
C GLU A 59 -23.98 -2.80 -40.30
N GLY A 60 -24.03 -3.81 -41.17
CA GLY A 60 -23.03 -4.03 -42.21
C GLY A 60 -23.28 -3.21 -43.48
N TYR A 61 -22.25 -3.09 -44.32
CA TYR A 61 -22.33 -2.52 -45.66
C TYR A 61 -21.94 -3.56 -46.72
N CYS A 62 -22.26 -3.30 -47.99
CA CYS A 62 -21.99 -4.26 -49.05
C CYS A 62 -20.74 -3.91 -49.84
N VAL A 63 -19.84 -4.87 -49.98
CA VAL A 63 -18.63 -4.76 -50.80
C VAL A 63 -18.74 -5.69 -52.01
N SER A 64 -18.15 -5.27 -53.12
CA SER A 64 -17.99 -6.09 -54.33
C SER A 64 -16.64 -6.82 -54.36
N ASP A 65 -15.61 -6.27 -53.70
CA ASP A 65 -14.32 -6.91 -53.48
C ASP A 65 -14.18 -7.32 -52.00
N PRO A 66 -13.86 -8.59 -51.68
CA PRO A 66 -13.56 -9.03 -50.33
C PRO A 66 -12.50 -8.18 -49.60
N ASN A 67 -11.52 -7.63 -50.33
CA ASN A 67 -10.44 -6.82 -49.77
C ASN A 67 -10.91 -5.42 -49.32
N ASP A 68 -12.07 -4.95 -49.80
CA ASP A 68 -12.69 -3.69 -49.38
C ASP A 68 -13.44 -3.82 -48.05
N CYS A 69 -13.47 -5.03 -47.45
CA CYS A 69 -14.10 -5.28 -46.17
C CYS A 69 -13.09 -5.19 -45.01
N ILE A 70 -13.31 -4.21 -44.13
CA ILE A 70 -12.52 -4.02 -42.89
C ILE A 70 -13.04 -4.93 -41.74
N GLY A 71 -14.10 -5.71 -41.99
CA GLY A 71 -14.78 -6.55 -41.00
C GLY A 71 -14.96 -8.01 -41.41
N ILE A 72 -15.99 -8.67 -40.88
CA ILE A 72 -16.27 -10.07 -41.20
C ILE A 72 -17.21 -10.14 -42.41
N LEU A 73 -16.77 -10.86 -43.44
CA LEU A 73 -17.56 -11.12 -44.64
C LEU A 73 -18.70 -12.10 -44.34
N GLY A 74 -19.90 -11.75 -44.75
CA GLY A 74 -21.09 -12.56 -44.55
C GLY A 74 -22.09 -12.46 -45.70
N LYS A 75 -23.10 -13.32 -45.66
CA LYS A 75 -24.24 -13.25 -46.59
C LYS A 75 -25.21 -12.16 -46.13
N GLY A 76 -25.75 -11.39 -47.07
CA GLY A 76 -26.67 -10.31 -46.72
C GLY A 76 -26.74 -9.15 -47.72
N CYS A 77 -26.01 -9.23 -48.83
CA CYS A 77 -26.12 -8.28 -49.93
C CYS A 77 -26.90 -8.90 -51.08
N ARG A 78 -27.64 -8.08 -51.81
CA ARG A 78 -28.37 -8.54 -53.01
C ARG A 78 -27.45 -8.39 -54.22
N ARG A 79 -27.41 -9.45 -55.05
CA ARG A 79 -26.64 -9.70 -56.30
C ARG A 79 -25.41 -10.60 -56.10
N ASN A 80 -25.08 -11.36 -57.15
CA ASN A 80 -23.92 -12.25 -57.19
C ASN A 80 -22.62 -11.44 -57.04
N GLY A 81 -21.62 -12.00 -56.36
CA GLY A 81 -20.35 -11.34 -56.06
C GLY A 81 -20.36 -10.40 -54.84
N CYS A 82 -21.51 -9.84 -54.45
CA CYS A 82 -21.59 -8.91 -53.33
C CYS A 82 -21.64 -9.62 -51.96
N GLN A 83 -20.77 -9.21 -51.04
CA GLN A 83 -20.71 -9.72 -49.67
C GLN A 83 -21.06 -8.62 -48.68
N CYS A 84 -21.75 -9.01 -47.59
CA CYS A 84 -22.04 -8.10 -46.47
C CYS A 84 -20.81 -8.05 -45.59
N CYS A 85 -20.11 -6.92 -45.62
CA CYS A 85 -19.08 -6.60 -44.65
C CYS A 85 -19.74 -6.10 -43.38
N VAL A 86 -19.66 -6.88 -42.31
CA VAL A 86 -20.08 -6.45 -40.98
C VAL A 86 -18.81 -6.06 -40.25
N CYS A 87 -18.59 -4.76 -40.08
CA CYS A 87 -17.64 -4.31 -39.08
C CYS A 87 -18.08 -4.90 -37.74
N PRO A 88 -17.20 -5.56 -36.97
CA PRO A 88 -17.51 -5.78 -35.58
C PRO A 88 -17.91 -4.41 -35.01
N THR A 89 -19.08 -4.31 -34.37
CA THR A 89 -19.33 -3.21 -33.46
C THR A 89 -18.09 -3.12 -32.57
N SER A 90 -17.33 -2.03 -32.68
CA SER A 90 -16.02 -1.92 -32.03
C SER A 90 -16.21 -2.20 -30.55
N GLN A 91 -15.86 -3.40 -30.09
CA GLN A 91 -15.84 -3.68 -28.67
C GLN A 91 -14.57 -3.01 -28.17
N THR A 92 -14.72 -1.72 -27.84
CA THR A 92 -13.71 -0.95 -27.15
C THR A 92 -13.61 -1.52 -25.75
N GLN A 93 -12.55 -2.27 -25.48
CA GLN A 93 -12.27 -2.85 -24.17
C GLN A 93 -11.05 -2.14 -23.57
N VAL A 94 -11.23 -1.49 -22.43
CA VAL A 94 -10.10 -0.95 -21.66
C VAL A 94 -9.27 -2.12 -21.13
N LEU A 95 -8.00 -2.15 -21.49
CA LEU A 95 -7.05 -3.14 -20.98
C LEU A 95 -6.08 -2.55 -19.98
N LEU A 96 -5.60 -1.34 -20.28
CA LEU A 96 -4.63 -0.64 -19.46
C LEU A 96 -5.15 0.76 -19.11
N TYR A 97 -4.74 1.26 -17.95
CA TYR A 97 -5.03 2.62 -17.53
C TYR A 97 -3.85 3.20 -16.76
N SER A 98 -3.76 4.52 -16.72
CA SER A 98 -2.83 5.26 -15.88
C SER A 98 -3.60 6.36 -15.20
N ARG A 99 -3.62 6.38 -13.86
CA ARG A 99 -4.30 7.41 -13.07
C ARG A 99 -3.26 8.19 -12.27
N LEU A 100 -3.40 9.51 -12.22
CA LEU A 100 -2.45 10.39 -11.55
C LEU A 100 -3.14 11.51 -10.79
N SER A 101 -2.48 11.91 -9.71
CA SER A 101 -2.67 13.16 -8.98
C SER A 101 -1.27 13.55 -8.52
N TRP A 102 -0.57 14.34 -9.33
CA TRP A 102 0.80 14.78 -9.08
C TRP A 102 1.16 16.02 -9.88
N GLY A 103 2.02 16.88 -9.36
CA GLY A 103 2.63 17.98 -10.10
C GLY A 103 1.60 18.90 -10.75
N GLN A 104 0.58 19.30 -9.99
CA GLN A 104 -0.54 20.14 -10.42
C GLN A 104 -1.38 19.54 -11.56
N MET A 105 -1.33 18.22 -11.75
CA MET A 105 -2.18 17.51 -12.71
C MET A 105 -2.96 16.40 -12.02
N ARG A 106 -4.21 16.22 -12.45
CA ARG A 106 -5.10 15.16 -11.98
C ARG A 106 -5.84 14.55 -13.15
N GLY A 107 -6.12 13.24 -13.08
CA GLY A 107 -6.95 12.58 -14.07
C GLY A 107 -6.42 11.21 -14.47
N ASN A 108 -6.72 10.80 -15.70
CA ASN A 108 -6.35 9.50 -16.21
C ASN A 108 -6.10 9.46 -17.73
N VAL A 109 -5.38 8.42 -18.13
CA VAL A 109 -5.24 7.98 -19.51
C VAL A 109 -5.66 6.52 -19.59
N THR A 110 -6.51 6.19 -20.54
CA THR A 110 -6.98 4.80 -20.76
C THR A 110 -6.56 4.31 -22.13
N PHE A 111 -6.15 3.06 -22.20
CA PHE A 111 -5.71 2.40 -23.42
C PHE A 111 -6.64 1.23 -23.69
N SER A 112 -7.42 1.36 -24.76
CA SER A 112 -8.47 0.41 -25.11
C SER A 112 -8.13 -0.34 -26.39
N TRP A 113 -8.31 -1.65 -26.37
CA TRP A 113 -8.31 -2.47 -27.57
C TRP A 113 -9.61 -2.23 -28.33
N THR A 114 -9.53 -1.91 -29.62
CA THR A 114 -10.71 -1.58 -30.45
C THR A 114 -10.95 -2.58 -31.60
N GLY A 115 -10.08 -3.57 -31.74
CA GLY A 115 -10.24 -4.63 -32.73
C GLY A 115 -8.92 -5.34 -33.08
N PRO A 116 -8.98 -6.34 -33.98
CA PRO A 116 -7.80 -7.05 -34.46
C PRO A 116 -6.76 -6.09 -35.10
N ASN A 117 -5.50 -6.52 -35.20
CA ASN A 117 -4.33 -5.77 -35.69
C ASN A 117 -3.78 -4.67 -34.75
N ASN A 118 -3.81 -4.90 -33.44
CA ASN A 118 -3.22 -3.97 -32.44
C ASN A 118 -3.84 -2.56 -32.48
N ASN A 119 -5.11 -2.45 -32.85
CA ASN A 119 -5.80 -1.16 -32.89
C ASN A 119 -6.10 -0.67 -31.47
N VAL A 120 -5.40 0.40 -31.07
CA VAL A 120 -5.49 1.01 -29.75
C VAL A 120 -6.19 2.36 -29.83
N MET A 121 -7.18 2.56 -28.96
CA MET A 121 -7.74 3.87 -28.64
C MET A 121 -7.10 4.36 -27.34
N VAL A 122 -6.48 5.54 -27.40
CA VAL A 122 -5.94 6.23 -26.22
C VAL A 122 -6.88 7.37 -25.89
N LYS A 123 -7.49 7.33 -24.70
CA LYS A 123 -8.34 8.41 -24.20
C LYS A 123 -7.66 9.10 -23.03
N VAL A 124 -7.41 10.40 -23.16
CA VAL A 124 -6.78 11.27 -22.17
C VAL A 124 -7.85 12.13 -21.52
N ASN A 125 -7.88 12.16 -20.20
CA ASN A 125 -8.76 13.01 -19.40
C ASN A 125 -7.93 13.56 -18.23
N ILE A 126 -7.23 14.67 -18.45
CA ILE A 126 -6.30 15.25 -17.47
C ILE A 126 -6.61 16.74 -17.32
N GLU A 127 -6.86 17.16 -16.09
CA GLU A 127 -7.10 18.55 -15.73
C GLU A 127 -5.93 19.11 -14.93
N ALA A 128 -5.80 20.44 -14.97
CA ALA A 128 -4.93 21.15 -14.05
C ALA A 128 -5.56 21.11 -12.64
N ALA A 129 -4.73 20.89 -11.63
CA ALA A 129 -5.11 20.90 -10.23
C ALA A 129 -4.67 22.23 -9.60
N GLY A 130 -5.52 22.82 -8.75
CA GLY A 130 -5.25 24.10 -8.08
C GLY A 130 -6.23 25.23 -8.43
N TYR A 131 -6.07 26.37 -7.75
CA TYR A 131 -7.01 27.50 -7.79
C TYR A 131 -6.72 28.53 -8.90
N GLU A 132 -5.64 28.40 -9.67
CA GLU A 132 -5.35 29.31 -10.78
C GLU A 132 -6.16 28.93 -12.03
N LEU A 133 -7.43 29.32 -12.03
CA LEU A 133 -8.35 29.34 -13.18
C LEU A 133 -7.86 30.19 -14.37
N GLU A 134 -6.70 30.85 -14.24
CA GLU A 134 -6.03 31.68 -15.27
C GLU A 134 -4.64 31.14 -15.63
N ALA A 135 -4.33 29.86 -15.37
CA ALA A 135 -3.10 29.26 -15.87
C ALA A 135 -3.07 29.37 -17.42
N GLU A 136 -2.09 30.09 -17.96
CA GLU A 136 -1.95 30.19 -19.41
C GLU A 136 -1.84 28.79 -20.04
N PRO A 137 -2.53 28.53 -21.16
CA PRO A 137 -2.48 27.24 -21.82
C PRO A 137 -1.04 26.81 -22.06
N GLU A 138 -0.69 25.63 -21.55
CA GLU A 138 0.67 25.12 -21.65
C GLU A 138 0.72 23.89 -22.54
N GLU A 139 1.70 23.86 -23.45
CA GLU A 139 2.03 22.63 -24.17
C GLU A 139 2.88 21.70 -23.31
N VAL A 140 2.30 20.56 -22.95
CA VAL A 140 2.92 19.53 -22.14
C VAL A 140 3.36 18.38 -23.04
N ASP A 141 4.64 18.00 -22.92
CA ASP A 141 5.17 16.79 -23.54
C ASP A 141 4.74 15.56 -22.74
N TRP A 142 4.47 14.46 -23.41
CA TRP A 142 4.06 13.22 -22.77
C TRP A 142 4.68 12.02 -23.47
N ALA A 143 5.10 11.05 -22.65
CA ALA A 143 5.82 9.88 -23.12
C ALA A 143 5.71 8.71 -22.13
N ILE A 144 5.95 7.51 -22.64
CA ILE A 144 6.07 6.29 -21.82
C ILE A 144 7.54 6.05 -21.55
N TYR A 145 7.88 5.78 -20.29
CA TYR A 145 9.24 5.55 -19.81
C TYR A 145 9.42 4.10 -19.35
N ASP A 146 10.65 3.61 -19.45
CA ASP A 146 10.94 2.19 -19.28
C ASP A 146 10.68 1.66 -17.86
N LEU A 147 10.87 2.46 -16.81
CA LEU A 147 10.76 2.01 -15.43
C LEU A 147 9.44 2.46 -14.78
N PRO A 148 8.82 1.64 -13.92
CA PRO A 148 7.64 2.05 -13.17
C PRO A 148 7.97 3.07 -12.07
N VAL A 149 6.99 3.92 -11.78
CA VAL A 149 6.90 4.81 -10.62
C VAL A 149 6.82 3.98 -9.33
N ARG A 150 7.56 4.40 -8.29
CA ARG A 150 7.35 3.91 -6.93
C ARG A 150 6.61 4.97 -6.09
N TYR A 151 5.61 4.54 -5.34
CA TYR A 151 4.75 5.42 -4.55
C TYR A 151 5.27 5.70 -3.13
N ASP A 152 6.45 5.17 -2.78
CA ASP A 152 7.11 5.37 -1.48
C ASP A 152 8.11 6.55 -1.47
N THR A 153 8.25 7.30 -2.57
CA THR A 153 9.19 8.43 -2.73
C THR A 153 8.52 9.66 -3.35
N ASN A 154 9.02 10.85 -3.01
CA ASN A 154 8.59 12.12 -3.62
C ASN A 154 9.34 12.48 -4.91
N LYS A 155 10.41 11.75 -5.26
CA LYS A 155 11.19 11.97 -6.49
C LYS A 155 10.70 11.12 -7.66
N ARG A 156 9.50 10.56 -7.54
CA ARG A 156 9.01 9.47 -8.38
C ARG A 156 8.88 9.81 -9.88
N CYS A 157 8.87 11.09 -10.25
CA CYS A 157 8.79 11.56 -11.63
C CYS A 157 10.12 12.02 -12.22
N ASP A 158 11.23 11.88 -11.47
CA ASP A 158 12.57 12.18 -11.95
C ASP A 158 12.97 11.19 -13.03
N ILE A 159 13.53 11.69 -14.12
CA ILE A 159 14.00 10.86 -15.25
C ILE A 159 15.09 9.85 -14.83
N ILE A 160 15.82 10.16 -13.75
CA ILE A 160 16.82 9.26 -13.15
C ILE A 160 16.13 7.99 -12.59
N ASP A 161 14.89 8.12 -12.10
CA ASP A 161 14.12 7.01 -11.56
C ASP A 161 13.26 6.30 -12.59
N LEU A 162 12.78 7.01 -13.61
CA LEU A 162 11.94 6.46 -14.68
C LEU A 162 12.72 5.86 -15.85
N GLY A 163 14.02 6.14 -15.95
CA GLY A 163 14.89 5.60 -16.98
C GLY A 163 14.71 6.28 -18.34
N THR A 164 14.88 5.52 -19.41
CA THR A 164 14.82 6.03 -20.79
C THR A 164 13.39 6.13 -21.30
N LYS A 165 13.21 6.99 -22.31
CA LYS A 165 11.93 7.16 -23.00
C LYS A 165 11.73 5.95 -23.93
N LYS A 166 10.68 5.16 -23.67
CA LYS A 166 10.25 4.02 -24.47
C LYS A 166 9.46 4.48 -25.69
N GLU A 167 8.35 5.19 -25.45
CA GLU A 167 7.43 5.66 -26.49
C GLU A 167 7.26 7.18 -26.43
N ASN A 168 7.44 7.85 -27.56
CA ASN A 168 7.29 9.30 -27.66
C ASN A 168 5.86 9.70 -28.07
N LEU A 169 4.93 9.71 -27.11
CA LEU A 169 3.52 10.02 -27.37
C LEU A 169 3.32 11.41 -27.98
N SER A 170 4.06 12.43 -27.54
CA SER A 170 4.07 13.75 -28.18
C SER A 170 4.41 13.70 -29.67
N GLY A 171 5.33 12.82 -30.07
CA GLY A 171 5.71 12.66 -31.47
C GLY A 171 4.64 11.97 -32.31
N MET A 172 3.86 11.06 -31.69
CA MET A 172 2.78 10.32 -32.37
C MET A 172 1.48 11.11 -32.45
N PHE A 173 1.12 11.82 -31.39
CA PHE A 173 -0.21 12.43 -31.21
C PHE A 173 -0.19 13.96 -31.15
N GLY A 174 0.99 14.57 -31.09
CA GLY A 174 1.16 15.96 -30.73
C GLY A 174 1.27 16.15 -29.21
N LYS A 175 1.71 17.34 -28.81
CA LYS A 175 1.72 17.74 -27.40
C LYS A 175 0.30 17.93 -26.90
N LEU A 176 0.10 17.80 -25.59
CA LEU A 176 -1.18 18.09 -24.95
C LEU A 176 -1.20 19.56 -24.56
N THR A 177 -2.28 20.27 -24.88
CA THR A 177 -2.53 21.60 -24.32
C THR A 177 -3.26 21.43 -23.00
N MET A 178 -2.64 21.90 -21.91
CA MET A 178 -3.19 21.85 -20.56
C MET A 178 -3.75 23.22 -20.13
N PRO A 179 -4.87 23.25 -19.40
CA PRO A 179 -5.77 22.12 -19.10
C PRO A 179 -6.48 21.60 -20.36
N THR A 180 -6.80 20.30 -20.42
CA THR A 180 -7.53 19.76 -21.59
C THR A 180 -8.98 20.24 -21.61
N ASP A 181 -9.47 20.67 -22.77
CA ASP A 181 -10.90 20.91 -22.99
C ASP A 181 -11.66 19.58 -23.17
N GLY A 182 -11.98 18.94 -22.05
CA GLY A 182 -12.63 17.65 -22.00
C GLY A 182 -11.72 16.48 -22.43
N SER A 183 -12.34 15.34 -22.76
CA SER A 183 -11.60 14.12 -23.10
C SER A 183 -11.04 14.17 -24.53
N ILE A 184 -9.74 13.94 -24.67
CA ILE A 184 -9.05 13.82 -25.96
C ILE A 184 -8.94 12.34 -26.33
N VAL A 185 -9.22 11.98 -27.58
CA VAL A 185 -9.17 10.59 -28.07
C VAL A 185 -8.25 10.49 -29.27
N PHE A 186 -7.31 9.54 -29.20
CA PHE A 186 -6.40 9.18 -30.28
C PHE A 186 -6.58 7.72 -30.68
N HIS A 187 -6.24 7.41 -31.92
CA HIS A 187 -6.23 6.04 -32.44
C HIS A 187 -4.84 5.75 -33.02
N THR A 188 -4.29 4.58 -32.72
CA THR A 188 -2.98 4.14 -33.23
C THR A 188 -2.91 2.62 -33.37
N THR A 189 -1.98 2.17 -34.19
CA THR A 189 -1.52 0.77 -34.28
C THR A 189 -0.12 0.57 -33.71
N ASP A 190 0.56 1.66 -33.35
CA ASP A 190 1.98 1.67 -32.97
C ASP A 190 2.20 1.33 -31.49
N LEU A 191 1.13 1.33 -30.68
CA LEU A 191 1.17 0.92 -29.29
C LEU A 191 0.69 -0.51 -29.13
N SER A 192 1.47 -1.31 -28.41
CA SER A 192 1.07 -2.66 -28.00
C SER A 192 0.54 -2.66 -26.58
N LEU A 193 -0.64 -3.24 -26.35
CA LEU A 193 -1.22 -3.40 -25.00
C LEU A 193 -0.87 -4.74 -24.36
N ILE A 194 -0.59 -5.74 -25.18
CA ILE A 194 -0.21 -7.10 -24.80
C ILE A 194 0.98 -7.56 -25.63
N GLY A 195 1.71 -8.55 -25.15
CA GLY A 195 2.87 -9.10 -25.87
C GLY A 195 4.20 -8.50 -25.40
N LYS A 196 5.30 -8.88 -26.06
CA LYS A 196 6.66 -8.51 -25.64
C LYS A 196 6.89 -6.99 -25.61
N ASP A 197 6.33 -6.27 -26.57
CA ASP A 197 6.48 -4.81 -26.70
C ASP A 197 5.36 -4.04 -25.99
N SER A 198 4.59 -4.70 -25.13
CA SER A 198 3.48 -4.06 -24.41
C SER A 198 3.95 -2.91 -23.50
N ILE A 199 3.09 -1.90 -23.39
CA ILE A 199 3.29 -0.75 -22.51
C ILE A 199 2.90 -1.00 -21.04
N TRP A 200 2.37 -2.19 -20.71
CA TRP A 200 2.05 -2.55 -19.33
C TRP A 200 3.29 -2.62 -18.44
N GLY A 201 3.17 -2.16 -17.20
CA GLY A 201 4.26 -2.16 -16.22
C GLY A 201 5.27 -1.01 -16.38
N HIS A 202 5.13 -0.22 -17.44
CA HIS A 202 5.88 1.01 -17.67
C HIS A 202 5.21 2.23 -17.00
N SER A 203 5.87 3.38 -17.04
CA SER A 203 5.33 4.63 -16.51
C SER A 203 4.93 5.61 -17.61
N LEU A 204 3.84 6.33 -17.39
CA LEU A 204 3.48 7.52 -18.15
C LEU A 204 4.07 8.74 -17.45
N ARG A 205 4.71 9.64 -18.21
CA ARG A 205 5.19 10.92 -17.71
C ARG A 205 4.73 12.06 -18.60
N LEU A 206 4.18 13.09 -17.97
CA LEU A 206 3.84 14.38 -18.55
C LEU A 206 4.87 15.41 -18.06
N SER A 207 5.35 16.26 -18.96
CA SER A 207 6.38 17.25 -18.65
C SER A 207 6.26 18.53 -19.45
N GLY A 208 6.19 19.62 -18.72
CA GLY A 208 6.35 21.00 -19.17
C GLY A 208 6.99 21.80 -18.04
N LYS A 209 6.42 22.94 -17.65
CA LYS A 209 6.68 23.65 -16.39
C LYS A 209 6.31 22.75 -15.20
N MET A 210 5.22 22.01 -15.34
CA MET A 210 4.74 21.01 -14.40
C MET A 210 5.14 19.61 -14.85
N VAL A 211 5.39 18.71 -13.89
CA VAL A 211 5.78 17.32 -14.16
C VAL A 211 4.92 16.37 -13.35
N ALA A 212 4.23 15.46 -14.04
CA ALA A 212 3.41 14.44 -13.43
C ALA A 212 3.73 13.07 -14.01
N CYS A 213 3.53 12.02 -13.22
CA CYS A 213 3.76 10.65 -13.66
C CYS A 213 2.92 9.63 -12.89
N SER A 214 2.70 8.49 -13.52
CA SER A 214 1.95 7.36 -12.95
C SER A 214 2.30 6.06 -13.68
N ASN A 215 1.97 4.92 -13.06
CA ASN A 215 2.14 3.62 -13.70
C ASN A 215 1.03 3.33 -14.71
N ILE A 216 1.36 2.56 -15.75
CA ILE A 216 0.40 1.94 -16.66
C ILE A 216 0.05 0.57 -16.10
N GLU A 217 -1.12 0.49 -15.48
CA GLU A 217 -1.65 -0.69 -14.78
C GLU A 217 -2.64 -1.44 -15.67
N GLY A 218 -2.70 -2.75 -15.49
CA GLY A 218 -3.68 -3.63 -16.10
C GLY A 218 -5.00 -3.62 -15.35
N VAL A 219 -6.10 -3.87 -16.07
CA VAL A 219 -7.41 -4.02 -15.44
C VAL A 219 -7.45 -5.34 -14.66
N SER A 220 -7.24 -5.25 -13.34
CA SER A 220 -7.28 -6.36 -12.37
C SER A 220 -6.27 -7.49 -12.64
N GLY A 221 -6.18 -8.46 -11.72
CA GLY A 221 -5.38 -9.67 -11.93
C GLY A 221 -3.86 -9.47 -11.88
N GLU A 222 -3.38 -8.38 -11.26
CA GLU A 222 -1.96 -8.15 -11.04
C GLU A 222 -1.45 -8.79 -9.75
N ARG A 223 -0.27 -9.39 -9.80
CA ARG A 223 0.47 -9.90 -8.64
C ARG A 223 1.91 -9.39 -8.69
N THR A 224 2.50 -9.16 -7.52
CA THR A 224 3.88 -8.67 -7.39
C THR A 224 4.67 -9.62 -6.51
N TYR A 225 5.89 -9.94 -6.93
CA TYR A 225 6.85 -10.73 -6.19
C TYR A 225 8.14 -9.94 -6.02
N GLU A 226 8.87 -10.20 -4.95
CA GLU A 226 10.16 -9.56 -4.65
C GLU A 226 11.19 -10.60 -4.23
N ALA A 227 12.41 -10.48 -4.75
CA ALA A 227 13.61 -11.07 -4.18
C ALA A 227 14.53 -9.94 -3.72
N ARG A 228 14.67 -9.77 -2.41
CA ARG A 228 15.46 -8.70 -1.79
C ARG A 228 16.82 -9.20 -1.34
N PHE A 229 17.88 -8.52 -1.76
CA PHE A 229 19.27 -8.87 -1.47
C PHE A 229 19.86 -7.88 -0.45
N PHE A 230 20.74 -8.38 0.41
CA PHE A 230 21.43 -7.58 1.43
C PHE A 230 22.96 -7.73 1.39
N SER A 231 23.49 -8.89 0.99
CA SER A 231 24.94 -9.14 0.85
C SER A 231 25.25 -10.33 -0.06
N PRO A 232 26.40 -10.34 -0.79
CA PRO A 232 27.26 -9.18 -1.08
C PRO A 232 26.62 -8.20 -2.08
N VAL A 233 25.38 -8.47 -2.47
CA VAL A 233 24.53 -7.66 -3.33
C VAL A 233 23.42 -7.04 -2.48
N GLY A 234 23.15 -5.76 -2.66
CA GLY A 234 22.00 -5.04 -2.12
C GLY A 234 21.00 -4.71 -3.21
N GLY A 235 19.75 -4.47 -2.81
CA GLY A 235 18.68 -4.05 -3.70
C GLY A 235 17.63 -5.15 -3.90
N SER A 236 16.87 -5.08 -4.99
CA SER A 236 15.75 -6.02 -5.20
C SER A 236 15.49 -6.32 -6.66
N ILE A 237 14.93 -7.49 -6.89
CA ILE A 237 14.30 -7.87 -8.15
C ILE A 237 12.80 -7.99 -7.89
N TRP A 238 12.00 -7.22 -8.61
CA TRP A 238 10.55 -7.32 -8.61
C TRP A 238 10.06 -8.03 -9.86
N ILE A 239 9.24 -9.05 -9.68
CA ILE A 239 8.55 -9.73 -10.78
C ILE A 239 7.08 -9.37 -10.65
N ARG A 240 6.48 -8.76 -11.66
CA ARG A 240 5.04 -8.51 -11.69
C ARG A 240 4.42 -9.40 -12.75
N THR A 241 3.22 -9.90 -12.49
CA THR A 241 2.44 -10.69 -13.45
C THR A 241 1.06 -10.09 -13.60
N TRP A 242 0.54 -10.02 -14.81
CA TRP A 242 -0.81 -9.56 -15.13
C TRP A 242 -1.52 -10.59 -16.01
N ASN A 243 -2.68 -11.03 -15.53
CA ASN A 243 -3.59 -11.89 -16.29
C ASN A 243 -4.58 -11.00 -17.04
N TRP A 244 -4.52 -11.02 -18.37
CA TRP A 244 -5.38 -10.22 -19.23
C TRP A 244 -6.37 -11.10 -19.97
N ASN A 245 -7.58 -10.57 -20.19
CA ASN A 245 -8.65 -11.23 -20.91
C ASN A 245 -9.19 -10.31 -22.00
N LEU A 246 -9.38 -10.85 -23.21
CA LEU A 246 -9.92 -10.16 -24.38
C LEU A 246 -11.22 -10.83 -24.82
N TRP A 247 -12.29 -10.03 -24.94
CA TRP A 247 -13.60 -10.52 -25.38
C TRP A 247 -13.76 -10.36 -26.89
N LEU A 248 -13.80 -11.48 -27.62
CA LEU A 248 -14.02 -11.52 -29.05
C LEU A 248 -15.50 -11.82 -29.35
N THR A 249 -16.18 -10.86 -29.98
CA THR A 249 -17.56 -10.96 -30.51
C THR A 249 -18.64 -11.39 -29.49
N GLY A 250 -19.43 -10.42 -29.00
CA GLY A 250 -20.70 -10.70 -28.33
C GLY A 250 -20.59 -11.48 -27.01
N GLY A 251 -19.41 -11.50 -26.38
CA GLY A 251 -19.17 -12.18 -25.10
C GLY A 251 -19.07 -13.72 -25.18
N VAL A 252 -18.89 -14.29 -26.38
CA VAL A 252 -18.95 -15.75 -26.58
C VAL A 252 -17.57 -16.40 -26.74
N ALA A 253 -16.52 -15.64 -27.09
CA ALA A 253 -15.14 -16.12 -27.15
C ALA A 253 -14.21 -15.23 -26.30
N GLU A 254 -13.51 -15.85 -25.35
CA GLU A 254 -12.53 -15.19 -24.46
C GLU A 254 -11.13 -15.67 -24.85
N THR A 255 -10.22 -14.74 -25.12
CA THR A 255 -8.79 -15.04 -25.21
C THR A 255 -8.12 -14.47 -23.98
N THR A 256 -7.49 -15.34 -23.19
CA THR A 256 -6.77 -14.96 -21.98
C THR A 256 -5.27 -15.15 -22.16
N GLY A 257 -4.47 -14.37 -21.47
CA GLY A 257 -3.02 -14.57 -21.42
C GLY A 257 -2.40 -14.00 -20.15
N VAL A 258 -1.13 -14.32 -19.97
CA VAL A 258 -0.31 -13.82 -18.87
C VAL A 258 0.80 -12.98 -19.45
N GLN A 259 1.08 -11.85 -18.82
CA GLN A 259 2.24 -11.03 -19.11
C GLN A 259 3.00 -10.78 -17.83
N SER A 260 4.32 -10.85 -17.90
CA SER A 260 5.21 -10.68 -16.76
C SER A 260 6.24 -9.59 -17.06
N THR A 261 6.60 -8.83 -16.04
CA THR A 261 7.69 -7.85 -16.10
C THR A 261 8.67 -8.11 -14.97
N ILE A 262 9.95 -7.90 -15.23
CA ILE A 262 11.02 -8.04 -14.24
C ILE A 262 11.74 -6.69 -14.14
N LEU A 263 11.70 -6.08 -12.96
CA LEU A 263 12.47 -4.90 -12.62
C LEU A 263 13.61 -5.32 -11.69
N THR A 264 14.85 -5.04 -12.07
CA THR A 264 16.02 -5.29 -11.22
C THR A 264 16.60 -3.94 -10.79
N ASP A 265 16.94 -3.75 -9.52
CA ASP A 265 17.77 -2.64 -9.03
C ASP A 265 18.79 -3.22 -8.04
N LEU A 266 19.98 -3.58 -8.55
CA LEU A 266 20.99 -4.33 -7.79
C LEU A 266 22.35 -3.65 -7.81
N TYR A 267 23.01 -3.63 -6.66
CA TYR A 267 24.34 -3.05 -6.50
C TYR A 267 25.17 -3.81 -5.46
N ASN A 268 26.49 -3.73 -5.55
CA ASN A 268 27.40 -4.38 -4.61
C ASN A 268 27.31 -3.72 -3.22
N THR A 269 27.35 -4.44 -2.09
CA THR A 269 27.33 -3.85 -0.73
C THR A 269 28.59 -4.14 0.08
N ALA A 270 29.38 -5.15 -0.29
CA ALA A 270 30.44 -5.71 0.54
C ALA A 270 31.86 -5.29 0.13
N ASP A 271 32.10 -4.91 -1.15
CA ASP A 271 33.45 -4.59 -1.63
C ASP A 271 33.81 -3.12 -1.34
N ASP A 272 35.00 -2.87 -0.78
CA ASP A 272 35.47 -1.50 -0.47
C ASP A 272 35.67 -0.59 -1.70
N ASN A 273 35.90 -1.19 -2.87
CA ASN A 273 36.04 -0.49 -4.15
C ASN A 273 35.24 -1.25 -5.21
N PRO A 274 33.91 -1.18 -5.18
CA PRO A 274 33.07 -2.02 -6.01
C PRO A 274 33.17 -1.58 -7.47
N VAL A 275 33.21 -2.55 -8.38
CA VAL A 275 33.12 -2.35 -9.82
C VAL A 275 31.83 -3.00 -10.32
N SER A 276 31.13 -2.34 -11.23
CA SER A 276 29.92 -2.91 -11.80
C SER A 276 30.23 -4.17 -12.61
N SER A 277 29.37 -5.17 -12.50
CA SER A 277 29.56 -6.50 -13.07
C SER A 277 28.31 -7.08 -13.70
N ASP A 278 28.50 -8.12 -14.53
CA ASP A 278 27.41 -8.79 -15.24
C ASP A 278 27.45 -10.29 -14.96
N HIS A 279 26.33 -10.86 -14.54
CA HIS A 279 26.24 -12.20 -13.98
C HIS A 279 25.20 -13.06 -14.70
N ASN A 280 25.45 -14.37 -14.80
CA ASN A 280 24.36 -15.29 -15.11
C ASN A 280 23.45 -15.41 -13.89
N TRP A 281 22.17 -15.59 -14.14
CA TRP A 281 21.12 -15.65 -13.14
C TRP A 281 19.99 -16.58 -13.59
N ALA A 282 19.35 -17.18 -12.60
CA ALA A 282 18.30 -18.16 -12.82
C ALA A 282 17.30 -18.17 -11.65
N LEU A 283 16.08 -18.59 -11.95
CA LEU A 283 15.07 -18.90 -10.95
C LEU A 283 15.23 -20.38 -10.56
N HIS A 284 15.47 -20.63 -9.29
CA HIS A 284 15.58 -21.96 -8.69
C HIS A 284 14.33 -22.27 -7.87
N ILE A 285 14.00 -23.56 -7.80
CA ILE A 285 12.92 -24.08 -6.95
C ILE A 285 13.46 -25.14 -6.02
N THR A 286 12.98 -25.16 -4.78
CA THR A 286 13.38 -26.14 -3.77
C THR A 286 12.22 -26.45 -2.84
N ASP A 287 12.18 -27.68 -2.33
CA ASP A 287 11.25 -28.09 -1.27
C ASP A 287 11.92 -28.01 0.12
N ASP A 288 13.18 -27.59 0.17
CA ASP A 288 13.95 -27.43 1.39
C ASP A 288 13.42 -26.23 2.21
N GLN A 289 13.06 -26.52 3.46
CA GLN A 289 12.49 -25.56 4.41
C GLN A 289 13.52 -25.13 5.46
N GLU A 290 14.73 -25.71 5.46
CA GLU A 290 15.74 -25.42 6.45
C GLU A 290 16.36 -24.03 6.23
N SER A 291 16.73 -23.38 7.35
CA SER A 291 17.43 -22.10 7.32
C SER A 291 18.92 -22.34 7.05
N HIS A 292 19.32 -22.19 5.79
CA HIS A 292 20.72 -22.34 5.37
C HIS A 292 21.51 -21.04 5.47
N LYS A 293 22.78 -21.16 5.86
CA LYS A 293 23.76 -20.08 5.68
C LYS A 293 24.30 -20.14 4.25
N GLY A 294 23.80 -19.25 3.38
CA GLY A 294 24.20 -19.17 1.98
C GLY A 294 23.31 -19.99 1.05
N CYS A 295 23.77 -20.20 -0.19
CA CYS A 295 22.92 -20.60 -1.32
C CYS A 295 23.24 -21.99 -1.90
N ASN A 296 24.17 -22.73 -1.29
CA ASN A 296 24.72 -23.96 -1.87
C ASN A 296 23.72 -25.14 -1.92
N PHE A 297 22.61 -25.05 -1.18
CA PHE A 297 21.54 -26.05 -1.18
C PHE A 297 20.67 -26.00 -2.45
N LEU A 298 20.79 -24.94 -3.27
CA LEU A 298 19.97 -24.71 -4.45
C LEU A 298 20.51 -25.45 -5.68
N GLY A 299 20.04 -26.69 -5.89
CA GLY A 299 20.47 -27.54 -7.01
C GLY A 299 19.58 -27.49 -8.26
N VAL A 300 18.29 -27.19 -8.14
CA VAL A 300 17.31 -27.32 -9.24
C VAL A 300 16.98 -25.96 -9.85
N VAL A 301 17.34 -25.80 -11.12
CA VAL A 301 16.97 -24.64 -11.95
C VAL A 301 15.55 -24.83 -12.46
N TYR A 302 14.65 -23.91 -12.13
CA TYR A 302 13.29 -23.86 -12.67
C TYR A 302 13.27 -23.13 -14.02
N LEU A 303 13.92 -21.96 -14.11
CA LEU A 303 14.01 -21.17 -15.34
C LEU A 303 15.38 -20.48 -15.47
N ASN A 304 15.97 -20.56 -16.65
CA ASN A 304 17.23 -19.86 -16.96
C ASN A 304 16.96 -18.45 -17.50
N LEU A 305 16.87 -17.49 -16.58
CA LEU A 305 16.60 -16.08 -16.91
C LEU A 305 17.71 -15.43 -17.76
N THR A 306 18.94 -15.96 -17.72
CA THR A 306 20.04 -15.45 -18.55
C THR A 306 19.79 -15.69 -20.03
N HIS A 307 19.23 -16.85 -20.37
CA HIS A 307 18.93 -17.20 -21.76
C HIS A 307 17.90 -16.24 -22.36
N ASP A 308 16.86 -15.90 -21.59
CA ASP A 308 15.71 -15.14 -22.08
C ASP A 308 15.90 -13.62 -21.97
N HIS A 309 16.73 -13.15 -21.02
CA HIS A 309 16.88 -11.73 -20.68
C HIS A 309 18.33 -11.21 -20.75
N GLY A 310 19.30 -12.07 -21.02
CA GLY A 310 20.72 -11.72 -20.96
C GLY A 310 21.25 -11.68 -19.52
N ARG A 311 22.50 -11.24 -19.38
CA ARG A 311 23.19 -11.20 -18.07
C ARG A 311 22.61 -10.11 -17.17
N LEU A 312 22.55 -10.40 -15.88
CA LEU A 312 22.09 -9.50 -14.84
C LEU A 312 23.20 -8.52 -14.43
N ARG A 313 22.94 -7.23 -14.56
CA ARG A 313 23.85 -6.16 -14.15
C ARG A 313 23.77 -5.92 -12.65
N ILE A 314 24.93 -5.83 -11.99
CA ILE A 314 25.08 -5.39 -10.61
C ILE A 314 25.94 -4.12 -10.63
N GLY A 315 25.37 -3.00 -10.20
CA GLY A 315 26.08 -1.72 -10.16
C GLY A 315 27.11 -1.65 -9.05
N SER A 316 28.16 -0.84 -9.24
CA SER A 316 29.05 -0.46 -8.13
C SER A 316 28.32 0.35 -7.05
N LYS A 317 27.32 1.14 -7.48
CA LYS A 317 26.40 1.92 -6.65
C LYS A 317 24.99 1.91 -7.21
N ARG A 318 24.02 2.30 -6.39
CA ARG A 318 22.64 2.50 -6.83
C ARG A 318 22.59 3.69 -7.79
N SER A 319 22.12 3.46 -9.00
CA SER A 319 22.08 4.47 -10.07
C SER A 319 21.12 4.04 -11.18
N PRO A 320 20.81 4.87 -12.18
CA PRO A 320 20.04 4.41 -13.33
C PRO A 320 20.64 3.17 -14.01
N LEU A 321 21.97 3.00 -13.96
CA LEU A 321 22.69 1.86 -14.54
C LEU A 321 22.61 0.57 -13.70
N SER A 322 22.18 0.65 -12.44
CA SER A 322 21.86 -0.55 -11.65
C SER A 322 20.48 -1.10 -11.94
N LYS A 323 19.66 -0.35 -12.71
CA LYS A 323 18.27 -0.67 -12.99
C LYS A 323 18.13 -1.29 -14.39
N ASN A 324 17.37 -2.38 -14.51
CA ASN A 324 16.96 -2.95 -15.80
C ASN A 324 15.50 -3.38 -15.73
N PHE A 325 14.84 -3.35 -16.88
CA PHE A 325 13.46 -3.76 -17.04
C PHE A 325 13.32 -4.76 -18.19
N TYR A 326 12.62 -5.85 -17.93
CA TYR A 326 12.40 -6.93 -18.89
C TYR A 326 10.90 -7.22 -19.00
N SER A 327 10.42 -7.46 -20.22
CA SER A 327 9.06 -7.91 -20.51
C SER A 327 9.10 -9.36 -21.00
N ASP A 328 8.27 -10.21 -20.41
CA ASP A 328 8.22 -11.64 -20.68
C ASP A 328 6.76 -12.13 -20.77
N VAL A 329 6.45 -12.81 -21.87
CA VAL A 329 5.10 -13.38 -22.14
C VAL A 329 5.02 -14.88 -21.85
N THR A 330 6.16 -15.49 -21.49
CA THR A 330 6.35 -16.91 -21.23
C THR A 330 6.61 -17.21 -19.75
N LEU A 331 7.17 -16.25 -19.02
CA LEU A 331 7.39 -16.36 -17.58
C LEU A 331 6.06 -16.50 -16.85
N THR A 332 5.84 -17.67 -16.30
CA THR A 332 4.73 -17.99 -15.40
C THR A 332 5.28 -18.36 -14.04
N MET A 333 4.81 -17.66 -13.01
CA MET A 333 5.19 -17.96 -11.63
C MET A 333 4.54 -19.28 -11.22
N PRO A 334 5.31 -20.29 -10.79
CA PRO A 334 4.72 -21.54 -10.33
C PRO A 334 3.91 -21.30 -9.06
N ASP A 335 2.90 -22.12 -8.83
CA ASP A 335 2.19 -22.11 -7.56
C ASP A 335 3.16 -22.51 -6.43
N ILE A 336 3.42 -21.57 -5.53
CA ILE A 336 4.26 -21.72 -4.34
C ILE A 336 3.43 -22.17 -3.12
N SER A 337 2.20 -22.64 -3.32
CA SER A 337 1.41 -23.24 -2.25
C SER A 337 2.08 -24.52 -1.72
N GLY A 338 2.21 -24.63 -0.39
CA GLY A 338 2.85 -25.75 0.29
C GLY A 338 4.33 -25.50 0.63
N ASN A 339 5.18 -26.52 0.41
CA ASN A 339 6.58 -26.50 0.86
C ASN A 339 7.57 -25.91 -0.16
N LYS A 340 7.10 -25.63 -1.38
CA LYS A 340 7.94 -25.12 -2.48
C LYS A 340 8.37 -23.69 -2.21
N GLN A 341 9.65 -23.43 -2.42
CA GLN A 341 10.24 -22.11 -2.28
C GLN A 341 10.99 -21.75 -3.56
N LEU A 342 10.88 -20.49 -3.96
CA LEU A 342 11.57 -19.95 -5.13
C LEU A 342 12.73 -19.07 -4.68
N TYR A 343 13.83 -19.15 -5.42
CA TYR A 343 15.02 -18.33 -5.18
C TYR A 343 15.55 -17.78 -6.50
N ILE A 344 15.90 -16.50 -6.53
CA ILE A 344 16.77 -16.00 -7.60
C ILE A 344 18.21 -16.27 -7.19
N VAL A 345 18.94 -16.95 -8.06
CA VAL A 345 20.36 -17.25 -7.89
C VAL A 345 21.14 -16.43 -8.90
N VAL A 346 22.16 -15.73 -8.41
CA VAL A 346 23.14 -15.00 -9.20
C VAL A 346 24.45 -15.77 -9.15
N LYS A 347 24.94 -16.19 -10.31
CA LYS A 347 26.17 -16.99 -10.45
C LYS A 347 27.41 -16.11 -10.37
N HIS A 348 28.53 -16.69 -9.95
CA HIS A 348 29.81 -15.99 -9.95
C HIS A 348 30.30 -15.76 -11.38
N GLN A 349 31.01 -14.65 -11.63
CA GLN A 349 31.41 -14.23 -12.98
C GLN A 349 32.42 -15.18 -13.63
N LEU A 350 33.35 -15.69 -12.81
CA LEU A 350 34.49 -16.50 -13.27
C LEU A 350 34.27 -18.00 -13.07
N ASP A 351 33.31 -18.36 -12.22
CA ASP A 351 33.02 -19.74 -11.83
C ASP A 351 31.50 -19.91 -11.86
N GLU A 352 30.98 -20.37 -13.00
CA GLU A 352 29.53 -20.44 -13.23
C GLU A 352 28.83 -21.50 -12.36
N ASP A 353 29.60 -22.44 -11.79
CA ASP A 353 29.08 -23.44 -10.86
C ASP A 353 28.88 -22.84 -9.45
N SER A 354 29.63 -21.79 -9.12
CA SER A 354 29.55 -21.09 -7.84
C SER A 354 28.43 -20.04 -7.81
N THR A 355 27.78 -19.91 -6.64
CA THR A 355 26.76 -18.91 -6.40
C THR A 355 27.39 -17.66 -5.79
N TYR A 356 27.18 -16.51 -6.44
CA TYR A 356 27.61 -15.20 -5.94
C TYR A 356 26.65 -14.64 -4.90
N ALA A 357 25.35 -14.71 -5.18
CA ALA A 357 24.30 -14.29 -4.26
C ALA A 357 23.00 -15.03 -4.56
N CYS A 358 22.12 -15.15 -3.59
CA CYS A 358 20.74 -15.59 -3.83
C CYS A 358 19.78 -14.87 -2.89
N SER A 359 18.52 -14.83 -3.29
CA SER A 359 17.44 -14.33 -2.44
C SER A 359 16.15 -15.09 -2.71
N LYS A 360 15.38 -15.33 -1.65
CA LYS A 360 14.07 -15.96 -1.73
C LYS A 360 13.09 -15.01 -2.43
N VAL A 361 12.38 -15.53 -3.42
CA VAL A 361 11.26 -14.84 -4.05
C VAL A 361 10.03 -15.00 -3.17
N ARG A 362 9.43 -13.88 -2.77
CA ARG A 362 8.19 -13.86 -1.99
C ARG A 362 7.11 -13.12 -2.77
N GLU A 363 5.88 -13.57 -2.63
CA GLU A 363 4.74 -12.77 -3.07
C GLU A 363 4.53 -11.59 -2.11
N ILE A 364 4.36 -10.40 -2.68
CA ILE A 364 4.00 -9.19 -1.95
C ILE A 364 2.48 -9.16 -1.84
N ASN A 365 1.99 -9.48 -0.64
CA ASN A 365 0.58 -9.36 -0.34
C ASN A 365 0.20 -7.88 -0.13
N PRO A 366 -1.05 -7.48 -0.46
CA PRO A 366 -1.55 -6.16 -0.14
C PRO A 366 -1.41 -5.86 1.35
N LYS A 367 -0.91 -4.67 1.67
CA LYS A 367 -0.87 -4.17 3.05
C LYS A 367 -2.16 -3.43 3.38
N THR A 368 -2.59 -3.57 4.63
CA THR A 368 -3.76 -2.87 5.16
C THR A 368 -3.41 -2.17 6.46
N ALA A 369 -4.04 -1.02 6.69
CA ALA A 369 -3.99 -0.33 7.97
C ALA A 369 -5.38 0.19 8.34
N ARG A 370 -5.80 0.03 9.59
CA ARG A 370 -7.13 0.39 10.08
C ARG A 370 -7.04 1.23 11.34
N ALA A 371 -7.78 2.33 11.37
CA ALA A 371 -8.03 3.14 12.56
C ALA A 371 -9.52 3.00 12.94
N VAL A 372 -9.78 2.53 14.17
CA VAL A 372 -11.14 2.32 14.71
C VAL A 372 -11.47 3.44 15.68
N PHE A 373 -12.59 4.13 15.45
CA PHE A 373 -13.08 5.22 16.28
C PHE A 373 -14.24 4.71 17.14
N SER A 374 -14.19 5.04 18.43
CA SER A 374 -15.30 4.91 19.39
C SER A 374 -15.04 5.91 20.51
N SER A 375 -15.14 7.22 20.20
CA SER A 375 -14.93 8.29 21.19
C SER A 375 -15.80 9.52 20.92
N ASP A 376 -16.30 10.15 21.99
CA ASP A 376 -17.16 11.34 22.00
C ASP A 376 -18.33 11.30 21.00
N GLY A 377 -18.96 10.13 20.87
CA GLY A 377 -20.06 9.88 19.95
C GLY A 377 -19.64 9.57 18.50
N VAL A 378 -18.36 9.73 18.14
CA VAL A 378 -17.82 9.33 16.83
C VAL A 378 -17.51 7.84 16.85
N SER A 379 -18.09 7.12 15.90
CA SER A 379 -17.86 5.69 15.72
C SER A 379 -17.53 5.35 14.26
N GLY A 380 -16.91 4.20 14.04
CA GLY A 380 -16.61 3.68 12.70
C GLY A 380 -15.12 3.42 12.48
N SER A 381 -14.67 3.43 11.24
CA SER A 381 -13.27 3.21 10.90
C SER A 381 -12.80 3.95 9.67
N ILE A 382 -11.49 4.20 9.63
CA ILE A 382 -10.76 4.58 8.42
C ILE A 382 -9.84 3.43 8.06
N PHE A 383 -9.92 2.98 6.81
CA PHE A 383 -9.19 1.82 6.30
C PHE A 383 -8.36 2.18 5.08
N ILE A 384 -7.08 1.83 5.10
CA ILE A 384 -6.14 2.06 4.00
C ILE A 384 -5.68 0.71 3.46
N LYS A 385 -5.67 0.54 2.15
CA LYS A 385 -5.13 -0.64 1.47
C LYS A 385 -4.17 -0.24 0.36
N GLN A 386 -2.99 -0.85 0.31
CA GLN A 386 -2.04 -0.66 -0.79
C GLN A 386 -1.60 -2.03 -1.31
N THR A 387 -1.78 -2.28 -2.61
CA THR A 387 -1.47 -3.58 -3.22
C THR A 387 0.03 -3.85 -3.30
N SER A 388 0.82 -2.84 -3.67
CA SER A 388 2.28 -2.92 -3.72
C SER A 388 2.88 -1.51 -3.69
N LEU A 389 4.20 -1.40 -3.62
CA LEU A 389 4.92 -0.13 -3.77
C LEU A 389 4.77 0.53 -5.15
N PHE A 390 4.24 -0.19 -6.15
CA PHE A 390 3.96 0.30 -7.50
C PHE A 390 2.50 0.75 -7.70
N SER A 391 1.67 0.70 -6.67
CA SER A 391 0.27 1.12 -6.76
C SER A 391 -0.04 2.20 -5.73
N PRO A 392 -0.99 3.12 -6.02
CA PRO A 392 -1.51 4.04 -5.02
C PRO A 392 -2.29 3.29 -3.93
N SER A 393 -2.68 4.01 -2.87
CA SER A 393 -3.44 3.45 -1.75
C SER A 393 -4.93 3.75 -1.91
N ASP A 394 -5.78 2.78 -1.62
CA ASP A 394 -7.21 2.99 -1.45
C ASP A 394 -7.50 3.40 0.00
N LEU A 395 -8.20 4.52 0.18
CA LEU A 395 -8.62 5.09 1.46
C LEU A 395 -10.14 4.95 1.57
N THR A 396 -10.63 4.18 2.53
CA THR A 396 -12.05 4.01 2.82
C THR A 396 -12.40 4.68 4.14
N LEU A 397 -13.38 5.58 4.10
CA LEU A 397 -13.95 6.24 5.26
C LEU A 397 -15.32 5.60 5.53
N ASP A 398 -15.56 5.21 6.77
CA ASP A 398 -16.84 4.71 7.26
C ASP A 398 -17.01 5.27 8.68
N LEU A 399 -17.61 6.45 8.81
CA LEU A 399 -17.68 7.20 10.06
C LEU A 399 -19.11 7.66 10.32
N ASN A 400 -19.50 7.64 11.59
CA ASN A 400 -20.80 8.05 12.09
C ASN A 400 -20.64 9.00 13.28
N GLY A 401 -21.68 9.76 13.59
CA GLY A 401 -21.72 10.64 14.75
C GLY A 401 -20.78 11.84 14.63
N LEU A 402 -20.54 12.33 13.41
CA LEU A 402 -19.73 13.52 13.15
C LEU A 402 -20.45 14.82 13.55
N ARG A 403 -21.78 14.79 13.73
CA ARG A 403 -22.63 15.87 14.28
C ARG A 403 -22.51 17.19 13.52
N SER A 404 -22.11 17.16 12.25
CA SER A 404 -21.72 18.34 11.46
C SER A 404 -20.66 19.22 12.13
N ASN A 405 -19.93 18.69 13.12
CA ASN A 405 -18.92 19.39 13.89
C ASN A 405 -17.50 19.05 13.42
N ALA A 406 -17.34 17.96 12.65
CA ALA A 406 -16.05 17.55 12.10
C ALA A 406 -15.51 18.59 11.11
N GLY A 407 -14.21 18.89 11.22
CA GLY A 407 -13.46 19.74 10.31
C GLY A 407 -12.47 18.91 9.49
N GLY A 408 -11.18 19.26 9.63
CA GLY A 408 -10.09 18.52 8.98
C GLY A 408 -9.79 17.17 9.65
N PHE A 409 -9.22 16.24 8.90
CA PHE A 409 -8.71 14.97 9.41
C PHE A 409 -7.35 14.64 8.79
N HIS A 410 -6.42 14.19 9.63
CA HIS A 410 -5.02 14.08 9.24
C HIS A 410 -4.35 12.87 9.90
N VAL A 411 -3.35 12.30 9.22
CA VAL A 411 -2.36 11.41 9.84
C VAL A 411 -1.35 12.27 10.60
N HIS A 412 -1.21 12.01 11.89
CA HIS A 412 -0.25 12.67 12.77
C HIS A 412 1.02 11.84 12.95
N VAL A 413 2.07 12.43 13.52
CA VAL A 413 3.38 11.77 13.64
C VAL A 413 3.37 10.62 14.65
N LEU A 414 2.79 10.81 15.84
CA LEU A 414 2.83 9.83 16.93
C LEU A 414 1.49 9.11 17.09
N PRO A 415 1.47 7.84 17.52
CA PRO A 415 0.24 7.18 17.95
C PRO A 415 -0.36 7.87 19.17
N ALA A 416 -1.67 7.79 19.32
CA ALA A 416 -2.41 8.17 20.51
C ALA A 416 -2.27 7.08 21.58
N GLY A 417 -1.86 7.46 22.79
CA GLY A 417 -1.82 6.56 23.95
C GLY A 417 -3.21 6.37 24.58
N PRO A 418 -3.32 5.49 25.60
CA PRO A 418 -4.56 5.34 26.35
C PRO A 418 -4.85 6.58 27.19
N LYS A 419 -6.13 6.84 27.47
CA LYS A 419 -6.55 7.87 28.42
C LYS A 419 -6.20 7.44 29.85
N ILE A 420 -5.49 8.31 30.59
CA ILE A 420 -5.02 8.01 31.95
C ILE A 420 -5.87 8.72 33.00
N LYS A 421 -6.23 9.99 32.76
CA LYS A 421 -7.04 10.82 33.67
C LYS A 421 -8.36 11.26 33.00
N PRO A 422 -9.38 11.64 33.79
CA PRO A 422 -10.69 12.07 33.26
C PRO A 422 -10.63 13.19 32.22
N TRP A 423 -9.74 14.16 32.42
CA TRP A 423 -9.60 15.37 31.60
C TRP A 423 -8.56 15.25 30.48
N ASP A 424 -7.88 14.10 30.36
CA ASP A 424 -6.89 13.92 29.32
C ASP A 424 -7.57 13.79 27.95
N ASN A 425 -7.04 14.50 26.96
CA ASN A 425 -7.33 14.25 25.55
C ASN A 425 -6.08 13.60 24.92
N PRO A 426 -6.08 12.27 24.70
CA PRO A 426 -4.94 11.57 24.12
C PRO A 426 -4.51 12.10 22.75
N CYS A 427 -5.42 12.71 22.00
CA CYS A 427 -5.16 13.25 20.68
C CYS A 427 -4.22 14.45 20.70
N LEU A 428 -4.07 15.14 21.84
CA LEU A 428 -3.11 16.23 22.00
C LEU A 428 -1.65 15.72 21.99
N ALA A 429 -1.41 14.46 22.33
CA ALA A 429 -0.09 13.85 22.41
C ALA A 429 0.42 13.28 21.07
N THR A 430 -0.35 13.38 19.98
CA THR A 430 0.01 12.78 18.68
C THR A 430 1.04 13.60 17.87
N ALA A 431 1.59 14.68 18.45
CA ALA A 431 2.44 15.67 17.77
C ALA A 431 1.74 16.29 16.55
N GLY A 432 2.46 16.91 15.60
CA GLY A 432 1.89 17.56 14.42
C GLY A 432 1.47 16.58 13.30
N HIS A 433 1.04 17.13 12.16
CA HIS A 433 0.74 16.36 10.96
C HIS A 433 2.00 15.65 10.44
N TYR A 434 1.82 14.48 9.82
CA TYR A 434 2.92 13.74 9.22
C TYR A 434 3.36 14.36 7.89
N LYS A 435 4.52 15.03 7.90
CA LYS A 435 5.06 15.78 6.74
C LYS A 435 6.53 15.47 6.41
N PRO A 436 6.86 14.23 6.02
CA PRO A 436 8.24 13.82 5.77
C PRO A 436 8.94 14.56 4.62
N TYR A 437 8.18 15.19 3.73
CA TYR A 437 8.70 15.96 2.60
C TYR A 437 8.79 17.47 2.86
N ASN A 438 8.49 17.92 4.09
CA ASN A 438 8.54 19.31 4.52
C ASN A 438 7.73 20.26 3.61
N ILE A 439 6.55 19.83 3.17
CA ILE A 439 5.60 20.69 2.43
C ILE A 439 5.19 21.87 3.32
N ASP A 440 5.22 23.07 2.76
CA ASP A 440 4.73 24.29 3.41
C ASP A 440 3.22 24.41 3.22
N SER A 441 2.47 24.12 4.28
CA SER A 441 1.01 24.14 4.29
C SER A 441 0.41 25.50 3.94
N SER A 442 1.18 26.61 4.06
CA SER A 442 0.70 27.95 3.67
C SER A 442 0.60 28.13 2.15
N THR A 443 1.26 27.25 1.39
CA THR A 443 1.26 27.26 -0.07
C THR A 443 0.32 26.22 -0.69
N SER A 444 -0.24 25.33 0.14
CA SER A 444 -1.14 24.28 -0.32
C SER A 444 -2.46 24.86 -0.87
N PRO A 445 -2.98 24.35 -1.99
CA PRO A 445 -4.26 24.80 -2.53
C PRO A 445 -5.44 24.50 -1.58
N PRO A 446 -6.62 25.11 -1.79
CA PRO A 446 -7.81 24.79 -1.00
C PRO A 446 -8.13 23.28 -1.00
N PRO A 447 -8.73 22.74 0.09
CA PRO A 447 -9.05 21.33 0.22
C PRO A 447 -9.76 20.73 -1.02
N GLY A 448 -9.26 19.59 -1.49
CA GLY A 448 -9.80 18.87 -2.63
C GLY A 448 -9.43 19.44 -4.00
N GLN A 449 -8.69 20.56 -4.08
CA GLN A 449 -8.41 21.23 -5.36
C GLN A 449 -7.01 20.96 -5.93
N GLY A 450 -5.97 20.82 -5.10
CA GLY A 450 -4.58 20.63 -5.55
C GLY A 450 -4.18 19.17 -5.78
N SER A 451 -3.17 18.88 -6.59
CA SER A 451 -2.60 17.53 -6.67
C SER A 451 -2.06 17.02 -5.32
N HIS A 452 -1.99 15.69 -5.13
CA HIS A 452 -1.74 15.12 -3.80
C HIS A 452 -0.32 15.36 -3.24
N ASP A 453 0.65 15.77 -4.06
CA ASP A 453 1.97 16.22 -3.64
C ASP A 453 2.02 17.64 -3.09
N GLU A 454 0.99 18.45 -3.36
CA GLU A 454 0.92 19.84 -2.88
C GLU A 454 0.47 19.94 -1.41
N TYR A 455 0.14 18.82 -0.79
CA TYR A 455 -0.27 18.71 0.60
C TYR A 455 0.76 17.93 1.42
N GLU A 456 0.76 18.16 2.73
CA GLU A 456 1.46 17.28 3.66
C GLU A 456 1.00 15.83 3.45
N LEU A 457 1.91 14.85 3.57
CA LEU A 457 1.58 13.44 3.30
C LEU A 457 0.39 12.97 4.15
N GLY A 458 0.34 13.41 5.41
CA GLY A 458 -0.74 13.15 6.35
C GLY A 458 -1.98 14.03 6.19
N ASP A 459 -1.99 15.04 5.33
CA ASP A 459 -3.14 15.94 5.18
C ASP A 459 -4.21 15.33 4.26
N LEU A 460 -5.10 14.52 4.86
CA LEU A 460 -6.15 13.82 4.12
C LEU A 460 -7.27 14.77 3.70
N SER A 461 -7.63 15.76 4.54
CA SER A 461 -8.62 16.77 4.18
C SER A 461 -8.17 17.69 3.06
N GLY A 462 -6.90 18.10 3.05
CA GLY A 462 -6.32 18.87 1.96
C GLY A 462 -6.44 18.12 0.64
N LYS A 463 -6.16 16.81 0.63
CA LYS A 463 -6.24 15.97 -0.58
C LYS A 463 -7.68 15.67 -1.03
N HIS A 464 -8.56 15.30 -0.09
CA HIS A 464 -9.86 14.67 -0.37
C HIS A 464 -11.09 15.50 0.00
N GLY A 465 -10.89 16.69 0.58
CA GLY A 465 -11.96 17.53 1.12
C GLY A 465 -12.18 17.35 2.62
N SER A 466 -12.79 18.36 3.24
CA SER A 466 -13.10 18.40 4.68
C SER A 466 -14.29 17.50 5.05
N LEU A 467 -14.41 17.12 6.32
CA LEU A 467 -15.57 16.41 6.88
C LEU A 467 -16.68 17.35 7.37
N GLN A 468 -16.57 18.65 7.10
CA GLN A 468 -17.60 19.63 7.43
C GLN A 468 -18.97 19.23 6.87
N SER A 469 -20.02 19.49 7.67
CA SER A 469 -21.42 19.20 7.33
C SER A 469 -21.83 17.73 7.20
N PHE A 470 -20.91 16.78 7.41
CA PHE A 470 -21.27 15.37 7.49
C PHE A 470 -21.70 14.99 8.91
N ASP A 471 -22.72 14.14 9.01
CA ASP A 471 -23.03 13.38 10.23
C ASP A 471 -22.55 11.93 10.10
N GLU A 472 -22.73 11.36 8.91
CA GLU A 472 -22.23 10.05 8.48
C GLU A 472 -21.52 10.19 7.12
N ILE A 473 -20.47 9.40 6.90
CA ILE A 473 -19.79 9.30 5.61
C ILE A 473 -19.33 7.86 5.34
N GLN A 474 -19.65 7.36 4.15
CA GLN A 474 -19.16 6.08 3.65
C GLN A 474 -18.65 6.24 2.22
N THR A 475 -17.33 6.22 2.03
CA THR A 475 -16.72 6.42 0.70
C THR A 475 -15.36 5.76 0.57
N THR A 476 -14.98 5.40 -0.66
CA THR A 476 -13.63 4.92 -0.99
C THR A 476 -12.99 5.83 -2.03
N LEU A 477 -11.78 6.29 -1.73
CA LEU A 477 -11.00 7.24 -2.52
C LEU A 477 -9.63 6.62 -2.83
N THR A 478 -8.98 7.07 -3.90
CA THR A 478 -7.60 6.67 -4.21
C THR A 478 -6.64 7.79 -3.82
N ASP A 479 -5.72 7.51 -2.91
CA ASP A 479 -4.66 8.41 -2.49
C ASP A 479 -3.32 8.02 -3.12
N TYR A 480 -2.75 8.95 -3.88
CA TYR A 480 -1.50 8.80 -4.61
C TYR A 480 -0.28 9.20 -3.78
N ASN A 481 -0.43 9.60 -2.53
CA ASN A 481 0.64 10.05 -1.63
C ASN A 481 0.34 9.64 -0.18
N LEU A 482 -0.05 8.37 0.03
CA LEU A 482 -0.35 7.79 1.35
C LEU A 482 0.20 6.36 1.44
N PRO A 483 1.53 6.17 1.44
CA PRO A 483 2.13 4.86 1.36
C PRO A 483 1.94 4.04 2.65
N LEU A 484 1.79 2.73 2.48
CA LEU A 484 1.93 1.68 3.50
C LEU A 484 3.26 0.89 3.35
N PHE A 485 3.96 1.05 2.23
CA PHE A 485 5.29 0.48 1.99
C PHE A 485 6.40 1.53 2.15
N GLY A 486 7.60 1.06 2.48
CA GLY A 486 8.81 1.88 2.51
C GLY A 486 8.93 2.76 3.77
N PRO A 487 9.98 3.60 3.84
CA PRO A 487 10.32 4.36 5.05
C PRO A 487 9.30 5.46 5.40
N ARG A 488 8.32 5.72 4.53
CA ARG A 488 7.26 6.72 4.71
C ARG A 488 5.89 6.14 5.05
N SER A 489 5.84 4.84 5.35
CA SER A 489 4.59 4.17 5.75
C SER A 489 3.87 4.92 6.86
N VAL A 490 2.55 5.08 6.72
CA VAL A 490 1.68 5.67 7.75
C VAL A 490 1.21 4.68 8.81
N THR A 491 1.53 3.39 8.65
CA THR A 491 1.20 2.35 9.64
C THR A 491 1.84 2.66 10.99
N GLY A 492 1.10 2.44 12.08
CA GLY A 492 1.49 2.70 13.46
C GLY A 492 1.36 4.16 13.93
N ARG A 493 0.99 5.07 13.04
CA ARG A 493 0.68 6.48 13.36
C ARG A 493 -0.79 6.65 13.72
N SER A 494 -1.21 7.84 14.17
CA SER A 494 -2.63 8.12 14.44
C SER A 494 -3.30 8.92 13.33
N ILE A 495 -4.59 8.68 13.10
CA ILE A 495 -5.48 9.65 12.47
C ILE A 495 -6.15 10.50 13.55
N VAL A 496 -6.17 11.81 13.36
CA VAL A 496 -6.88 12.78 14.19
C VAL A 496 -7.96 13.42 13.34
N ILE A 497 -9.20 13.44 13.84
CA ILE A 497 -10.30 14.24 13.33
C ILE A 497 -10.37 15.50 14.20
N HIS A 498 -10.41 16.65 13.55
CA HIS A 498 -10.52 17.96 14.20
C HIS A 498 -11.98 18.41 14.21
N GLN A 499 -12.32 19.31 15.13
CA GLN A 499 -13.55 20.07 15.07
C GLN A 499 -13.47 21.12 13.96
N GLU A 500 -14.59 21.72 13.59
CA GLU A 500 -14.66 22.78 12.57
C GLU A 500 -13.74 23.97 12.88
N MET A 501 -13.59 24.31 14.17
CA MET A 501 -12.68 25.38 14.63
C MET A 501 -11.19 24.98 14.66
N GLY A 502 -10.86 23.72 14.32
CA GLY A 502 -9.48 23.22 14.20
C GLY A 502 -8.94 22.49 15.43
N ASP A 503 -9.65 22.49 16.56
CA ASP A 503 -9.25 21.74 17.75
C ASP A 503 -9.27 20.23 17.52
N ARG A 504 -8.33 19.50 18.10
CA ARG A 504 -8.29 18.03 17.99
C ARG A 504 -9.47 17.42 18.74
N TRP A 505 -10.30 16.68 18.02
CA TRP A 505 -11.54 16.14 18.57
C TRP A 505 -11.37 14.69 19.03
N VAL A 506 -11.21 13.78 18.07
CA VAL A 506 -11.08 12.33 18.30
C VAL A 506 -9.93 11.78 17.47
N CYS A 507 -9.36 10.67 17.91
CA CYS A 507 -8.23 10.06 17.23
C CYS A 507 -8.21 8.56 17.40
N ALA A 508 -7.57 7.89 16.45
CA ALA A 508 -7.39 6.45 16.44
C ALA A 508 -6.07 6.09 15.75
N ASN A 509 -5.46 4.98 16.15
CA ASN A 509 -4.18 4.53 15.60
C ASN A 509 -4.38 3.64 14.36
N LEU A 510 -3.51 3.78 13.36
CA LEU A 510 -3.49 3.01 12.13
C LEU A 510 -2.76 1.69 12.35
N HIS A 511 -3.49 0.63 12.70
CA HIS A 511 -2.93 -0.69 12.97
C HIS A 511 -2.93 -1.57 11.73
N SER A 512 -1.89 -2.40 11.60
CA SER A 512 -1.88 -3.50 10.64
C SER A 512 -2.85 -4.59 11.10
N ASP A 513 -3.61 -5.16 10.16
CA ASP A 513 -4.46 -6.33 10.44
C ASP A 513 -3.66 -7.64 10.54
N LEU A 514 -2.38 -7.61 10.12
CA LEU A 514 -1.49 -8.76 10.19
C LEU A 514 -1.03 -9.04 11.63
N PRO A 515 -0.78 -10.31 12.01
CA PRO A 515 -0.13 -10.63 13.28
C PRO A 515 1.23 -9.94 13.38
N MET A 516 1.45 -9.23 14.48
CA MET A 516 2.67 -8.45 14.71
C MET A 516 3.53 -9.11 15.78
N ILE A 517 4.85 -9.09 15.58
CA ILE A 517 5.84 -9.35 16.61
C ILE A 517 6.36 -8.03 17.17
N ARG A 518 6.53 -7.98 18.49
CA ARG A 518 7.01 -6.81 19.20
C ARG A 518 8.26 -7.12 20.00
N SER A 519 9.18 -6.18 19.98
CA SER A 519 10.38 -6.17 20.82
C SER A 519 10.50 -4.84 21.52
N ALA A 520 11.19 -4.81 22.64
CA ALA A 520 11.43 -3.57 23.36
C ALA A 520 12.81 -3.54 23.99
N VAL A 521 13.25 -2.33 24.30
CA VAL A 521 14.43 -2.04 25.09
C VAL A 521 14.00 -1.10 26.20
N THR A 522 14.30 -1.45 27.45
CA THR A 522 13.98 -0.61 28.60
C THR A 522 15.28 -0.10 29.22
N PHE A 523 15.45 1.21 29.24
CA PHE A 523 16.56 1.87 29.94
C PHE A 523 16.13 2.21 31.36
N ARG A 524 17.04 2.02 32.32
CA ARG A 524 16.81 2.29 33.74
C ARG A 524 17.80 3.28 34.34
N TYR A 525 18.97 3.44 33.71
CA TYR A 525 20.03 4.32 34.15
C TYR A 525 21.06 4.53 33.01
N PRO A 526 21.68 5.72 32.88
CA PRO A 526 21.27 7.00 33.48
C PRO A 526 20.03 7.55 32.77
N VAL A 527 19.69 7.01 31.60
CA VAL A 527 18.46 7.30 30.87
C VAL A 527 17.39 6.30 31.31
N VAL A 528 16.17 6.78 31.48
CA VAL A 528 14.96 6.02 31.77
C VAL A 528 14.02 6.19 30.59
N GLY A 529 13.48 5.09 30.12
CA GLY A 529 12.54 5.10 29.00
C GLY A 529 12.48 3.76 28.30
N GLU A 530 11.68 3.72 27.25
CA GLU A 530 11.50 2.52 26.44
C GLU A 530 11.63 2.86 24.96
N ILE A 531 12.16 1.92 24.18
CA ILE A 531 12.06 1.91 22.72
C ILE A 531 11.32 0.64 22.34
N ILE A 532 10.24 0.77 21.57
CA ILE A 532 9.38 -0.33 21.14
C ILE A 532 9.55 -0.50 19.63
N PHE A 533 9.72 -1.75 19.21
CA PHE A 533 9.84 -2.16 17.82
C PHE A 533 8.68 -3.09 17.47
N GLU A 534 8.09 -2.90 16.30
CA GLU A 534 6.96 -3.70 15.84
C GLU A 534 7.08 -4.01 14.34
N GLN A 535 6.90 -5.28 13.98
CA GLN A 535 7.01 -5.79 12.61
C GLN A 535 5.99 -6.93 12.41
N PRO A 536 5.44 -7.14 11.20
CA PRO A 536 4.65 -8.34 10.92
C PRO A 536 5.42 -9.63 11.26
N GLU A 537 4.80 -10.52 12.03
CA GLU A 537 5.45 -11.71 12.62
C GLU A 537 6.05 -12.64 11.56
N ASN A 538 5.34 -12.79 10.43
CA ASN A 538 5.67 -13.71 9.35
C ASN A 538 6.38 -13.05 8.15
N ASP A 539 6.76 -11.77 8.26
CA ASP A 539 7.47 -11.05 7.19
C ASP A 539 8.63 -10.20 7.75
N PRO A 540 9.82 -10.80 7.95
CA PRO A 540 11.00 -10.09 8.44
C PRO A 540 11.55 -9.02 7.48
N LEU A 541 11.06 -8.98 6.24
CA LEU A 541 11.45 -7.99 5.23
C LEU A 541 10.46 -6.82 5.14
N SER A 542 9.34 -6.90 5.88
CA SER A 542 8.44 -5.75 6.04
C SER A 542 9.09 -4.67 6.88
N GLU A 543 8.54 -3.46 6.82
CA GLU A 543 9.03 -2.35 7.62
C GLU A 543 8.82 -2.60 9.12
N THR A 544 9.80 -2.17 9.91
CA THR A 544 9.75 -2.17 11.36
C THR A 544 9.39 -0.77 11.83
N MET A 545 8.28 -0.66 12.55
CA MET A 545 7.86 0.56 13.23
C MET A 545 8.65 0.67 14.53
N VAL A 546 9.22 1.85 14.79
CA VAL A 546 10.02 2.12 15.98
C VAL A 546 9.41 3.30 16.72
N TYR A 547 8.89 3.04 17.91
CA TYR A 547 8.25 4.03 18.74
C TYR A 547 9.02 4.25 20.03
N ILE A 548 9.28 5.53 20.33
CA ILE A 548 9.95 5.99 21.53
C ILE A 548 8.96 6.89 22.25
N PRO A 549 8.26 6.44 23.31
CA PRO A 549 7.33 7.28 24.05
C PRO A 549 8.03 8.41 24.80
N SER A 550 9.16 8.12 25.46
CA SER A 550 9.94 9.11 26.19
C SER A 550 11.31 8.55 26.60
N LEU A 551 12.33 9.41 26.59
CA LEU A 551 13.65 9.19 27.17
C LEU A 551 13.98 10.35 28.11
N VAL A 552 14.28 10.05 29.38
CA VAL A 552 14.49 11.06 30.43
C VAL A 552 15.72 10.69 31.27
N TYR A 553 16.50 11.65 31.74
CA TYR A 553 17.54 11.41 32.73
C TYR A 553 16.94 10.97 34.09
N SER A 554 17.50 9.92 34.66
CA SER A 554 17.04 9.28 35.90
C SER A 554 17.12 10.16 37.15
N ASP A 555 18.00 11.16 37.18
CA ASP A 555 18.24 12.02 38.34
C ASP A 555 17.43 13.32 38.31
N GLY A 556 16.78 13.66 37.19
CA GLY A 556 15.96 14.86 37.07
C GLY A 556 16.72 16.18 37.19
N SER A 557 18.06 16.15 37.21
CA SER A 557 18.92 17.32 37.48
C SER A 557 19.69 17.80 36.24
N HIS A 558 19.49 17.14 35.10
CA HIS A 558 20.11 17.51 33.84
C HIS A 558 19.24 18.52 33.08
N ASP A 559 19.88 19.34 32.25
CA ASP A 559 19.17 20.05 31.19
C ASP A 559 18.76 19.07 30.08
N ASP A 560 17.80 19.45 29.24
CA ASP A 560 17.44 18.67 28.06
C ASP A 560 18.66 18.61 27.10
N THR A 561 19.01 17.40 26.68
CA THR A 561 20.11 17.15 25.74
C THR A 561 19.59 16.60 24.42
N GLY A 562 20.37 16.79 23.36
CA GLY A 562 20.00 16.40 22.00
C GLY A 562 21.17 15.82 21.23
N GLU A 563 20.89 15.46 19.97
CA GLU A 563 21.90 14.98 19.03
C GLU A 563 22.57 13.65 19.44
N HIS A 564 21.90 12.84 20.26
CA HIS A 564 22.41 11.55 20.68
C HIS A 564 22.37 10.53 19.54
N ARG A 565 23.54 9.99 19.19
CA ARG A 565 23.64 8.83 18.29
C ARG A 565 23.14 7.59 19.01
N TRP A 566 22.63 6.61 18.27
CA TRP A 566 22.11 5.38 18.84
C TRP A 566 22.16 4.25 17.83
N HIS A 567 22.54 3.06 18.27
CA HIS A 567 22.81 1.93 17.38
C HIS A 567 22.38 0.61 18.01
N VAL A 568 22.11 -0.39 17.15
CA VAL A 568 22.09 -1.79 17.58
C VAL A 568 23.53 -2.29 17.65
N HIS A 569 23.89 -2.92 18.77
CA HIS A 569 25.20 -3.49 19.02
C HIS A 569 25.14 -5.02 19.08
N GLU A 570 26.26 -5.68 18.76
CA GLU A 570 26.36 -7.14 18.62
C GLU A 570 25.98 -7.90 19.89
N ASP A 571 26.45 -7.44 21.05
CA ASP A 571 26.35 -8.18 22.30
C ASP A 571 25.31 -7.58 23.26
N ILE A 572 24.85 -8.41 24.19
CA ILE A 572 24.03 -7.98 25.33
C ILE A 572 24.94 -7.28 26.36
N PRO A 573 24.59 -6.06 26.85
CA PRO A 573 25.35 -5.36 27.86
C PRO A 573 25.50 -6.20 29.13
N GLY A 574 26.73 -6.27 29.62
CA GLY A 574 27.07 -6.80 30.93
C GLY A 574 26.78 -5.81 32.06
N ASN A 575 27.46 -6.00 33.19
CA ASN A 575 27.28 -5.17 34.38
C ASN A 575 28.04 -3.84 34.35
N ASP A 576 28.62 -3.46 33.20
CA ASP A 576 29.37 -2.22 33.00
C ASP A 576 28.48 -0.98 32.80
N ILE A 577 27.16 -1.13 32.84
CA ILE A 577 26.17 -0.03 32.74
C ILE A 577 26.39 1.03 33.83
N TYR A 578 26.84 0.62 35.02
CA TYR A 578 27.10 1.55 36.14
C TYR A 578 28.50 2.14 36.13
N ASN A 579 29.38 1.70 35.23
CA ASN A 579 30.72 2.24 35.12
C ASN A 579 30.62 3.64 34.48
N GLY A 580 31.16 4.66 35.14
CA GLY A 580 31.14 6.02 34.63
C GLY A 580 32.00 6.22 33.38
N ASN A 581 33.10 5.46 33.23
CA ASN A 581 34.14 5.70 32.22
C ASN A 581 34.22 4.60 31.14
N MET A 582 33.71 3.41 31.46
CA MET A 582 33.71 2.24 30.55
C MET A 582 32.28 1.70 30.43
N ARG A 583 31.32 2.61 30.29
CA ARG A 583 29.91 2.26 30.19
C ARG A 583 29.64 1.50 28.90
N CYS A 584 28.88 0.41 28.98
CA CYS A 584 28.34 -0.31 27.82
C CYS A 584 29.38 -0.83 26.82
N VAL A 585 30.66 -0.91 27.19
CA VAL A 585 31.74 -1.43 26.34
C VAL A 585 31.49 -2.90 25.99
N SER A 586 30.90 -3.65 26.92
CA SER A 586 30.50 -5.04 26.77
C SER A 586 29.51 -5.30 25.62
N ALA A 587 28.80 -4.28 25.14
CA ALA A 587 27.89 -4.40 23.99
C ALA A 587 28.64 -4.64 22.66
N GLY A 588 29.96 -4.42 22.62
CA GLY A 588 30.75 -4.68 21.41
C GLY A 588 30.57 -3.62 20.32
N LYS A 589 30.71 -4.03 19.06
CA LYS A 589 30.61 -3.16 17.86
C LYS A 589 29.16 -3.02 17.39
N HIS A 590 28.93 -2.20 16.37
CA HIS A 590 27.64 -2.13 15.70
C HIS A 590 27.30 -3.48 15.06
N TYR A 591 26.01 -3.82 15.09
CA TYR A 591 25.53 -5.04 14.48
C TYR A 591 25.53 -4.94 12.95
N ASN A 592 26.44 -5.66 12.29
CA ASN A 592 26.60 -5.68 10.83
C ASN A 592 26.54 -7.12 10.27
N PRO A 593 25.37 -7.79 10.35
CA PRO A 593 25.24 -9.19 9.95
C PRO A 593 25.37 -9.41 8.43
N TYR A 594 25.16 -8.37 7.64
CA TYR A 594 25.31 -8.39 6.18
C TYR A 594 26.73 -8.07 5.71
N ILE A 595 27.66 -7.77 6.64
CA ILE A 595 29.06 -7.49 6.31
C ILE A 595 29.15 -6.37 5.26
N VAL A 596 28.35 -5.32 5.43
CA VAL A 596 28.38 -4.15 4.56
C VAL A 596 29.73 -3.46 4.73
N SER A 597 30.34 -3.04 3.61
CA SER A 597 31.61 -2.30 3.65
C SER A 597 31.43 -0.96 4.38
N LEU A 598 32.31 -0.69 5.34
CA LEU A 598 32.36 0.58 6.08
C LEU A 598 33.26 1.61 5.40
N ASN A 599 33.79 1.30 4.21
CA ASN A 599 34.56 2.25 3.44
C ASN A 599 33.66 3.41 3.01
N GLN A 600 34.08 4.66 3.23
CA GLN A 600 33.26 5.85 2.97
C GLN A 600 32.75 5.94 1.52
N LYS A 601 33.47 5.37 0.53
CA LYS A 601 33.00 5.34 -0.87
C LYS A 601 31.73 4.52 -1.07
N VAL A 602 31.51 3.52 -0.21
CA VAL A 602 30.36 2.62 -0.20
C VAL A 602 29.35 3.09 0.83
N TYR A 603 29.82 3.30 2.06
CA TYR A 603 28.98 3.63 3.19
C TYR A 603 28.35 5.03 3.09
N GLY A 604 28.97 5.95 2.32
CA GLY A 604 28.40 7.27 2.05
C GLY A 604 27.04 7.25 1.34
N ASP A 605 26.67 6.12 0.71
CA ASP A 605 25.36 5.92 0.09
C ASP A 605 24.32 5.33 1.06
N CYS A 606 24.67 5.06 2.33
CA CYS A 606 23.72 4.64 3.37
C CYS A 606 22.74 5.77 3.71
N ASN A 607 21.44 5.47 3.66
CA ASN A 607 20.34 6.34 4.09
C ASN A 607 19.03 5.54 4.20
N SER A 608 17.94 6.19 4.61
CA SER A 608 16.62 5.56 4.77
C SER A 608 16.03 4.96 3.49
N GLU A 609 16.35 5.53 2.32
CA GLU A 609 15.91 5.02 1.01
C GLU A 609 16.84 3.95 0.44
N ASN A 610 18.02 3.78 1.05
CA ASN A 610 19.09 2.88 0.60
C ASN A 610 19.66 2.05 1.77
N SER A 611 18.76 1.48 2.56
CA SER A 611 19.09 0.85 3.84
C SER A 611 19.96 -0.40 3.73
N ALA A 612 20.04 -1.07 2.57
CA ALA A 612 20.96 -2.19 2.34
C ALA A 612 22.45 -1.76 2.25
N ARG A 613 22.74 -0.46 2.16
CA ARG A 613 24.10 0.11 2.32
C ARG A 613 24.46 0.43 3.77
N CYS A 614 23.55 0.21 4.69
CA CYS A 614 23.76 0.51 6.10
C CYS A 614 24.04 -0.77 6.87
N GLU A 615 24.87 -0.67 7.91
CA GLU A 615 24.89 -1.70 8.95
C GLU A 615 23.47 -1.80 9.54
N VAL A 616 23.00 -3.01 9.86
CA VAL A 616 21.68 -3.17 10.50
C VAL A 616 21.60 -2.34 11.79
N GLY A 617 22.72 -2.22 12.51
CA GLY A 617 22.82 -1.39 13.71
C GLY A 617 22.87 0.11 13.51
N ASP A 618 23.07 0.65 12.30
CA ASP A 618 23.14 2.10 12.09
C ASP A 618 21.75 2.74 12.00
N LEU A 619 21.15 3.01 13.16
CA LEU A 619 19.85 3.66 13.27
C LEU A 619 19.94 5.17 13.04
N VAL A 620 21.08 5.79 13.32
CA VAL A 620 21.25 7.24 13.18
C VAL A 620 21.13 7.68 11.73
N THR A 621 21.83 7.01 10.82
CA THR A 621 21.83 7.39 9.40
C THR A 621 20.46 7.18 8.76
N ARG A 622 19.66 6.22 9.27
CA ARG A 622 18.33 5.89 8.73
C ARG A 622 17.18 6.65 9.39
N MET A 623 17.28 6.96 10.68
CA MET A 623 16.18 7.54 11.47
C MET A 623 16.49 8.89 12.10
N GLY A 624 17.76 9.30 12.12
CA GLY A 624 18.21 10.49 12.82
C GLY A 624 18.57 10.22 14.28
N LYS A 625 18.93 11.30 14.97
CA LYS A 625 19.42 11.28 16.36
C LYS A 625 18.28 11.44 17.38
N LEU A 626 18.58 11.10 18.63
CA LEU A 626 17.64 11.16 19.74
C LEU A 626 17.89 12.37 20.64
N ASN A 627 16.84 12.76 21.35
CA ASN A 627 16.90 13.72 22.45
C ASN A 627 16.60 12.99 23.75
N VAL A 628 17.17 13.48 24.86
CA VAL A 628 16.90 12.99 26.22
C VAL A 628 16.47 14.18 27.06
N ALA A 629 15.32 14.07 27.71
CA ALA A 629 14.80 15.13 28.54
C ALA A 629 15.51 15.13 29.90
N GLY A 630 15.78 16.31 30.42
CA GLY A 630 16.29 16.52 31.76
C GLY A 630 15.28 16.14 32.85
N THR A 631 13.99 16.32 32.57
CA THR A 631 12.89 16.10 33.53
C THR A 631 11.72 15.33 32.93
N ILE A 632 10.94 14.66 33.79
CA ILE A 632 9.77 13.89 33.35
C ILE A 632 8.67 14.77 32.73
N SER A 633 8.54 16.04 33.15
CA SER A 633 7.62 17.01 32.56
C SER A 633 7.95 17.30 31.09
N ASN A 634 9.23 17.27 30.74
CA ASN A 634 9.69 17.45 29.37
C ASN A 634 9.76 16.12 28.60
N GLY A 635 9.47 14.98 29.23
CA GLY A 635 9.63 13.67 28.63
C GLY A 635 8.90 13.51 27.29
N ALA A 636 7.72 14.13 27.12
CA ALA A 636 6.96 14.07 25.88
C ALA A 636 7.67 14.73 24.67
N THR A 637 8.61 15.65 24.88
CA THR A 637 9.33 16.32 23.78
C THR A 637 10.34 15.39 23.10
N THR A 638 10.72 14.30 23.77
CA THR A 638 11.62 13.26 23.26
C THR A 638 10.89 12.15 22.50
N ALA A 639 9.56 12.20 22.45
CA ALA A 639 8.77 11.18 21.78
C ALA A 639 9.08 11.16 20.27
N ARG A 640 9.31 9.98 19.69
CA ARG A 640 9.63 9.80 18.26
C ARG A 640 8.94 8.56 17.71
N PHE A 641 8.63 8.60 16.41
CA PHE A 641 8.13 7.46 15.65
C PHE A 641 8.85 7.38 14.31
N PHE A 642 9.48 6.23 14.04
CA PHE A 642 10.22 5.94 12.82
C PHE A 642 9.71 4.68 12.14
N THR A 643 10.03 4.55 10.85
CA THR A 643 9.76 3.37 10.04
C THR A 643 11.05 2.97 9.34
N ASP A 644 11.50 1.72 9.49
CA ASP A 644 12.75 1.22 8.90
C ASP A 644 12.52 0.00 8.01
N THR A 645 13.23 -0.07 6.90
CA THR A 645 13.11 -1.17 5.93
C THR A 645 14.18 -2.26 6.12
N ASN A 646 15.12 -2.08 7.05
CA ASN A 646 16.26 -2.96 7.31
C ASN A 646 16.52 -3.14 8.83
N LEU A 647 15.46 -3.45 9.59
CA LEU A 647 15.55 -3.70 11.03
C LEU A 647 14.72 -4.93 11.44
N PRO A 648 15.08 -6.13 10.98
CA PRO A 648 14.27 -7.34 11.17
C PRO A 648 14.14 -7.73 12.65
N LEU A 649 12.94 -8.12 13.05
CA LEU A 649 12.65 -8.66 14.39
C LEU A 649 12.61 -10.19 14.41
N THR A 650 12.52 -10.85 13.25
CA THR A 650 12.57 -12.31 13.11
C THR A 650 13.59 -12.72 12.05
N GLY A 651 13.84 -14.02 11.94
CA GLY A 651 14.82 -14.56 10.99
C GLY A 651 16.26 -14.47 11.47
N PRO A 652 17.23 -14.89 10.63
CA PRO A 652 18.63 -15.10 11.01
C PRO A 652 19.39 -13.81 11.34
N HIS A 653 18.87 -12.66 10.93
CA HIS A 653 19.48 -11.35 11.15
C HIS A 653 18.68 -10.47 12.13
N SER A 654 17.79 -11.10 12.92
CA SER A 654 16.97 -10.42 13.91
C SER A 654 17.81 -9.63 14.90
N ILE A 655 17.36 -8.42 15.24
CA ILE A 655 17.95 -7.60 16.31
C ILE A 655 17.54 -8.07 17.73
N GLN A 656 16.67 -9.07 17.85
CA GLN A 656 16.39 -9.64 19.17
C GLN A 656 17.64 -10.32 19.74
N GLY A 657 17.84 -10.22 21.06
CA GLY A 657 19.05 -10.74 21.70
C GLY A 657 20.31 -9.89 21.53
N HIS A 658 20.18 -8.74 20.86
CA HIS A 658 21.22 -7.73 20.74
C HIS A 658 20.93 -6.58 21.74
N SER A 659 21.58 -5.43 21.58
CA SER A 659 21.33 -4.28 22.45
C SER A 659 21.27 -2.96 21.72
N ILE A 660 20.64 -1.98 22.35
CA ILE A 660 20.75 -0.58 21.93
C ILE A 660 21.75 0.12 22.82
N VAL A 661 22.64 0.90 22.21
CA VAL A 661 23.51 1.86 22.89
C VAL A 661 23.12 3.26 22.43
N ILE A 662 22.87 4.16 23.38
CA ILE A 662 22.72 5.60 23.17
C ILE A 662 24.07 6.24 23.50
N HIS A 663 24.56 7.10 22.62
CA HIS A 663 25.84 7.77 22.75
C HIS A 663 25.66 9.25 23.09
N ASP A 664 26.68 9.84 23.70
CA ASP A 664 26.81 11.27 23.97
C ASP A 664 28.19 11.74 23.48
N ASP A 665 28.19 12.39 22.31
CA ASP A 665 29.40 12.92 21.68
C ASP A 665 29.94 14.16 22.42
N PHE A 666 29.15 14.74 23.33
CA PHE A 666 29.52 15.89 24.15
C PHE A 666 29.88 15.50 25.59
N ALA A 667 29.88 14.20 25.91
CA ALA A 667 30.24 13.70 27.22
C ALA A 667 31.68 14.10 27.58
N PRO A 668 31.97 14.39 28.87
CA PRO A 668 33.34 14.60 29.32
C PRO A 668 34.23 13.41 28.93
N ILE A 669 35.45 13.68 28.45
CA ILE A 669 36.40 12.66 27.94
C ILE A 669 36.56 11.45 28.88
N HIS A 670 36.50 11.68 30.19
CA HIS A 670 36.66 10.61 31.17
C HIS A 670 35.43 9.70 31.26
N GLN A 671 34.21 10.15 30.94
CA GLN A 671 32.99 9.32 30.96
C GLN A 671 32.87 8.39 29.75
N GLY A 672 33.55 8.70 28.64
CA GLY A 672 33.38 7.97 27.38
C GLY A 672 32.10 8.34 26.64
N ASP A 673 31.95 7.84 25.41
CA ASP A 673 30.89 8.27 24.50
C ASP A 673 29.57 7.50 24.66
N ARG A 674 29.53 6.39 25.42
CA ARG A 674 28.34 5.55 25.57
C ARG A 674 27.52 5.99 26.79
N LEU A 675 26.42 6.69 26.55
CA LEU A 675 25.55 7.25 27.59
C LEU A 675 24.72 6.18 28.31
N ALA A 676 24.05 5.30 27.57
CA ALA A 676 23.16 4.29 28.11
C ALA A 676 23.09 3.06 27.19
N CYS A 677 22.84 1.89 27.74
CA CYS A 677 22.57 0.70 26.93
C CYS A 677 21.62 -0.26 27.64
N SER A 678 20.91 -1.07 26.84
CA SER A 678 20.06 -2.13 27.36
C SER A 678 19.77 -3.16 26.26
N ARG A 679 19.40 -4.37 26.69
CA ARG A 679 19.12 -5.50 25.80
C ARG A 679 17.79 -5.33 25.07
N ILE A 680 17.72 -5.81 23.83
CA ILE A 680 16.48 -5.94 23.06
C ILE A 680 15.84 -7.28 23.41
N PHE A 681 14.60 -7.26 23.88
CA PHE A 681 13.85 -8.47 24.27
C PHE A 681 12.45 -8.49 23.65
N ARG A 682 11.89 -9.68 23.44
CA ARG A 682 10.52 -9.85 22.94
C ARG A 682 9.51 -9.29 23.94
N LYS A 683 8.60 -8.44 23.47
CA LYS A 683 7.48 -7.90 24.25
C LYS A 683 6.20 -8.61 23.82
N PHE A 684 5.54 -9.26 24.77
CA PHE A 684 4.34 -10.06 24.49
C PHE A 684 3.06 -9.22 24.61
N ARG A 685 2.02 -9.65 23.91
CA ARG A 685 0.65 -9.16 24.12
C ARG A 685 0.19 -9.45 25.55
N HIS A 686 -0.76 -8.66 26.04
CA HIS A 686 -1.47 -9.00 27.28
C HIS A 686 -2.74 -9.77 26.92
N THR A 687 -2.98 -10.87 27.64
CA THR A 687 -4.21 -11.63 27.57
C THR A 687 -4.77 -11.80 28.97
N GLY A 688 -5.97 -11.28 29.20
CA GLY A 688 -6.75 -11.54 30.41
C GLY A 688 -7.83 -12.57 30.09
N MET A 689 -8.07 -13.53 30.98
CA MET A 689 -9.14 -14.51 30.82
C MET A 689 -9.84 -14.77 32.14
N VAL A 690 -11.16 -14.73 32.13
CA VAL A 690 -12.02 -15.18 33.22
C VAL A 690 -12.69 -16.47 32.79
N ASN A 691 -12.39 -17.58 33.46
CA ASN A 691 -12.94 -18.91 33.16
C ASN A 691 -13.28 -19.72 34.42
N LYS A 692 -13.15 -19.10 35.61
CA LYS A 692 -13.53 -19.66 36.90
C LYS A 692 -14.58 -18.74 37.50
N TRP A 693 -15.75 -19.30 37.74
CA TRP A 693 -16.90 -18.57 38.26
C TRP A 693 -17.17 -19.03 39.69
N THR A 694 -17.48 -18.09 40.58
CA THR A 694 -17.90 -18.38 41.95
C THR A 694 -19.25 -17.71 42.18
N ALA A 695 -20.22 -18.50 42.64
CA ALA A 695 -21.54 -18.00 42.99
C ALA A 695 -21.63 -17.77 44.50
N THR A 696 -22.38 -16.76 44.89
CA THR A 696 -22.78 -16.58 46.30
C THR A 696 -23.65 -17.76 46.73
N PRO A 697 -23.47 -18.34 47.93
CA PRO A 697 -24.27 -19.47 48.39
C PRO A 697 -25.74 -19.06 48.55
N ASP A 698 -26.54 -19.29 47.51
CA ASP A 698 -28.00 -19.20 47.58
C ASP A 698 -28.56 -20.62 47.48
N SER A 699 -29.18 -21.07 48.57
CA SER A 699 -29.58 -22.45 48.88
C SER A 699 -30.64 -23.08 47.94
N SER A 700 -30.95 -22.47 46.79
CA SER A 700 -32.07 -22.87 45.93
C SER A 700 -31.71 -23.24 44.49
N LEU A 701 -30.46 -23.01 44.04
CA LEU A 701 -30.11 -23.15 42.63
C LEU A 701 -28.71 -23.77 42.43
N ASN A 702 -28.67 -25.02 41.93
CA ASN A 702 -27.47 -25.71 41.45
C ASN A 702 -26.97 -25.07 40.13
N ASN A 703 -26.59 -23.80 40.17
CA ASN A 703 -26.41 -22.97 38.98
C ASN A 703 -25.00 -22.38 38.92
N GLU A 704 -24.14 -23.01 38.12
CA GLU A 704 -22.83 -22.47 37.83
C GLU A 704 -22.87 -21.79 36.46
N VAL A 705 -22.64 -20.48 36.43
CA VAL A 705 -22.22 -19.81 35.19
C VAL A 705 -20.96 -20.51 34.70
N GLN A 706 -20.93 -20.86 33.41
CA GLN A 706 -19.82 -21.57 32.79
C GLN A 706 -19.37 -20.84 31.53
N GLY A 707 -18.17 -21.17 31.07
CA GLY A 707 -17.56 -20.58 29.89
C GLY A 707 -16.46 -19.59 30.25
N LYS A 708 -16.06 -18.76 29.29
CA LYS A 708 -14.97 -17.82 29.43
C LYS A 708 -15.24 -16.46 28.81
N ILE A 709 -14.60 -15.44 29.37
CA ILE A 709 -14.42 -14.13 28.74
C ILE A 709 -12.92 -13.92 28.58
N GLU A 710 -12.48 -13.59 27.37
CA GLU A 710 -11.08 -13.40 27.03
C GLU A 710 -10.85 -12.01 26.44
N PHE A 711 -9.86 -11.31 26.97
CA PHE A 711 -9.44 -9.97 26.56
C PHE A 711 -8.04 -10.08 25.99
N ILE A 712 -7.83 -9.56 24.78
CA ILE A 712 -6.53 -9.59 24.11
C ILE A 712 -6.20 -8.17 23.65
N GLN A 713 -5.10 -7.63 24.14
CA GLN A 713 -4.58 -6.35 23.67
C GLN A 713 -3.13 -6.54 23.25
N GLU A 714 -2.83 -6.17 22.00
CA GLU A 714 -1.51 -6.36 21.43
C GLU A 714 -0.50 -5.47 22.16
N SER A 715 -0.65 -4.16 22.10
CA SER A 715 0.13 -3.17 22.86
C SER A 715 -0.77 -2.15 23.56
N MET A 716 -0.17 -1.22 24.31
CA MET A 716 -0.92 -0.12 24.91
C MET A 716 -1.54 0.85 23.89
N PHE A 717 -1.17 0.75 22.61
CA PHE A 717 -1.69 1.59 21.52
C PHE A 717 -2.81 0.90 20.72
N ASP A 718 -3.03 -0.40 20.94
CA ASP A 718 -4.00 -1.19 20.20
C ASP A 718 -5.35 -1.26 20.91
N VAL A 719 -6.40 -1.49 20.13
CA VAL A 719 -7.73 -1.81 20.65
C VAL A 719 -7.73 -3.16 21.38
N THR A 720 -8.53 -3.26 22.44
CA THR A 720 -8.71 -4.51 23.17
C THR A 720 -9.78 -5.35 22.49
N LYS A 721 -9.42 -6.56 22.09
CA LYS A 721 -10.35 -7.56 21.54
C LYS A 721 -10.99 -8.33 22.69
N VAL A 722 -12.31 -8.44 22.70
CA VAL A 722 -13.08 -9.14 23.75
C VAL A 722 -13.85 -10.29 23.13
N ASN A 723 -13.53 -11.52 23.53
CA ASN A 723 -14.27 -12.73 23.19
C ASN A 723 -15.14 -13.15 24.38
N VAL A 724 -16.45 -13.27 24.19
CA VAL A 724 -17.40 -13.72 25.22
C VAL A 724 -17.95 -15.08 24.80
N ASP A 725 -17.85 -16.10 25.64
CA ASP A 725 -18.52 -17.41 25.48
C ASP A 725 -19.02 -17.86 26.85
N ILE A 726 -20.26 -17.52 27.19
CA ILE A 726 -20.84 -17.71 28.52
C ILE A 726 -22.17 -18.44 28.41
N GLN A 727 -22.35 -19.45 29.26
CA GLN A 727 -23.58 -20.24 29.37
C GLN A 727 -24.06 -20.33 30.83
N GLY A 728 -25.30 -20.77 31.02
CA GLY A 728 -25.88 -20.90 32.36
C GLY A 728 -26.41 -19.58 32.92
N LEU A 729 -26.77 -18.64 32.04
CA LEU A 729 -27.32 -17.32 32.41
C LEU A 729 -28.80 -17.39 32.86
N GLN A 730 -29.52 -18.43 32.39
CA GLN A 730 -30.90 -18.77 32.78
C GLN A 730 -31.92 -17.64 32.66
N SER A 731 -31.68 -16.66 31.77
CA SER A 731 -32.52 -15.49 31.59
C SER A 731 -32.72 -14.63 32.84
N ILE A 732 -31.93 -14.85 33.91
CA ILE A 732 -31.96 -14.06 35.16
C ILE A 732 -30.74 -13.13 35.31
N ALA A 733 -29.71 -13.34 34.49
CA ALA A 733 -28.55 -12.47 34.42
C ALA A 733 -28.89 -11.16 33.69
N LYS A 734 -28.31 -10.04 34.11
CA LYS A 734 -28.56 -8.73 33.51
C LYS A 734 -27.26 -7.97 33.23
N GLY A 735 -26.74 -7.23 34.21
CA GLY A 735 -25.50 -6.47 34.09
C GLY A 735 -24.27 -7.35 34.26
N TRP A 736 -23.17 -6.96 33.65
CA TRP A 736 -21.89 -7.64 33.78
C TRP A 736 -20.77 -6.61 33.66
N HIS A 737 -19.88 -6.59 34.65
CA HIS A 737 -18.94 -5.49 34.83
C HIS A 737 -17.58 -5.98 35.34
N VAL A 738 -16.53 -5.23 35.04
CA VAL A 738 -15.24 -5.33 35.73
C VAL A 738 -15.32 -4.54 37.03
N HIS A 739 -15.07 -5.20 38.16
CA HIS A 739 -15.07 -4.59 39.49
C HIS A 739 -13.65 -4.21 39.94
N MET A 740 -13.53 -3.45 41.03
CA MET A 740 -12.24 -2.84 41.40
C MET A 740 -11.17 -3.84 41.86
N VAL A 741 -11.53 -4.96 42.48
CA VAL A 741 -10.57 -5.89 43.10
C VAL A 741 -10.85 -7.34 42.67
N PRO A 742 -9.86 -8.26 42.74
CA PRO A 742 -10.08 -9.67 42.42
C PRO A 742 -11.01 -10.34 43.45
N VAL A 743 -11.61 -11.48 43.07
CA VAL A 743 -12.47 -12.27 43.96
C VAL A 743 -11.62 -13.03 44.98
N GLU A 744 -11.94 -12.89 46.27
CA GLU A 744 -11.38 -13.74 47.33
C GLU A 744 -12.27 -14.96 47.56
N HIS A 745 -11.85 -16.11 47.04
CA HIS A 745 -12.66 -17.33 47.01
C HIS A 745 -12.94 -17.95 48.38
N ASP A 746 -12.19 -17.59 49.43
CA ASP A 746 -12.35 -18.14 50.77
C ASP A 746 -13.43 -17.42 51.60
N LEU A 747 -14.01 -16.34 51.07
CA LEU A 747 -15.07 -15.60 51.73
C LEU A 747 -16.42 -16.30 51.57
N GLU A 748 -17.29 -16.16 52.58
CA GLU A 748 -18.67 -16.68 52.54
C GLU A 748 -19.50 -16.01 51.43
N PHE A 749 -19.24 -14.71 51.18
CA PHE A 749 -19.92 -13.90 50.16
C PHE A 749 -18.88 -13.27 49.22
N PRO A 750 -18.22 -14.06 48.37
CA PRO A 750 -17.01 -13.62 47.66
C PRO A 750 -17.29 -12.55 46.60
N CYS A 751 -18.52 -12.49 46.08
CA CYS A 751 -18.96 -11.56 45.03
C CYS A 751 -19.80 -10.39 45.55
N ALA A 752 -19.90 -10.19 46.87
CA ALA A 752 -20.70 -9.11 47.44
C ALA A 752 -20.07 -7.73 47.17
N ALA A 753 -20.88 -6.67 47.09
CA ALA A 753 -20.38 -5.31 46.87
C ALA A 753 -19.36 -4.85 47.93
N SER A 754 -19.41 -5.40 49.15
CA SER A 754 -18.42 -5.13 50.20
C SER A 754 -17.06 -5.80 49.98
N THR A 755 -16.97 -6.82 49.12
CA THR A 755 -15.74 -7.59 48.86
C THR A 755 -15.10 -7.22 47.54
N VAL A 756 -15.91 -7.07 46.48
CA VAL A 756 -15.42 -6.69 45.13
C VAL A 756 -15.50 -5.20 44.85
N TYR A 757 -16.08 -4.41 45.76
CA TYR A 757 -16.40 -2.99 45.61
C TYR A 757 -17.30 -2.71 44.39
N GLY A 758 -17.38 -1.46 43.95
CA GLY A 758 -18.15 -1.06 42.77
C GLY A 758 -17.43 -1.36 41.45
N HIS A 759 -18.00 -0.81 40.37
CA HIS A 759 -17.42 -0.91 39.03
C HIS A 759 -16.06 -0.22 38.96
N TYR A 760 -15.20 -0.73 38.09
CA TYR A 760 -13.92 -0.11 37.84
C TYR A 760 -14.08 1.15 36.98
N ASN A 761 -14.01 2.32 37.62
CA ASN A 761 -14.22 3.62 36.99
C ASN A 761 -13.08 4.61 37.31
N PRO A 762 -11.85 4.38 36.81
CA PRO A 762 -10.71 5.26 37.09
C PRO A 762 -10.80 6.63 36.40
N LEU A 763 -11.71 6.77 35.43
CA LEU A 763 -11.94 8.01 34.66
C LEU A 763 -13.13 8.82 35.18
N ASN A 764 -13.74 8.43 36.30
CA ASN A 764 -14.88 9.09 36.92
C ASN A 764 -16.02 9.39 35.93
N VAL A 765 -16.32 8.45 35.04
CA VAL A 765 -17.47 8.55 34.13
C VAL A 765 -18.75 8.53 34.94
N SER A 766 -19.67 9.45 34.66
CA SER A 766 -20.95 9.52 35.37
C SER A 766 -21.96 8.61 34.69
N SER A 767 -22.39 7.55 35.36
CA SER A 767 -23.42 6.62 34.86
C SER A 767 -24.74 7.31 34.52
N ALA A 768 -25.07 8.44 35.17
CA ALA A 768 -26.25 9.24 34.85
C ALA A 768 -26.20 9.90 33.45
N ASN A 769 -25.00 10.04 32.87
CA ASN A 769 -24.79 10.62 31.54
C ASN A 769 -24.48 9.55 30.48
N SER A 770 -24.30 8.29 30.89
CA SER A 770 -24.04 7.19 29.97
C SER A 770 -25.31 6.89 29.15
N PRO A 771 -25.17 6.68 27.83
CA PRO A 771 -26.30 6.27 26.99
C PRO A 771 -26.88 4.92 27.40
N PRO A 772 -28.04 4.52 26.84
CA PRO A 772 -28.54 3.15 26.98
C PRO A 772 -27.52 2.12 26.45
N PRO A 773 -27.51 0.90 27.01
CA PRO A 773 -26.58 -0.16 26.60
C PRO A 773 -26.47 -0.36 25.08
N ASP A 774 -25.26 -0.56 24.58
CA ASP A 774 -24.93 -0.84 23.16
C ASP A 774 -25.23 0.32 22.17
N ILE A 775 -25.46 1.54 22.68
CA ILE A 775 -25.76 2.73 21.84
C ILE A 775 -24.60 3.74 21.76
N GLY A 776 -23.84 3.88 22.84
CA GLY A 776 -22.79 4.90 23.00
C GLY A 776 -21.40 4.43 22.55
N THR A 777 -20.48 5.38 22.39
CA THR A 777 -19.05 5.09 22.24
C THR A 777 -18.43 4.60 23.55
N ASP A 778 -17.33 3.86 23.48
CA ASP A 778 -16.73 3.13 24.61
C ASP A 778 -16.28 4.05 25.75
N ASP A 779 -16.02 5.32 25.46
CA ASP A 779 -15.62 6.36 26.40
C ASP A 779 -16.78 7.00 27.18
N LEU A 780 -18.02 6.76 26.77
CA LEU A 780 -19.22 7.25 27.48
C LEU A 780 -19.64 6.35 28.64
N TYR A 781 -19.01 5.19 28.78
CA TYR A 781 -19.23 4.23 29.86
C TYR A 781 -18.03 4.17 30.78
N GLU A 782 -18.26 3.71 32.01
CA GLU A 782 -17.16 3.37 32.92
C GLU A 782 -16.27 2.31 32.24
N ILE A 783 -14.95 2.33 32.48
CA ILE A 783 -14.05 1.34 31.88
C ILE A 783 -14.54 -0.08 32.18
N GLY A 784 -15.03 -0.32 33.39
CA GLY A 784 -15.58 -1.60 33.81
C GLY A 784 -17.02 -1.89 33.41
N ASP A 785 -17.78 -0.96 32.82
CA ASP A 785 -19.18 -1.18 32.47
C ASP A 785 -19.32 -1.92 31.12
N LEU A 786 -19.11 -3.24 31.13
CA LEU A 786 -19.19 -4.06 29.92
C LEU A 786 -20.64 -4.21 29.41
N ALA A 787 -21.62 -4.21 30.32
CA ALA A 787 -23.03 -4.26 29.95
C ALA A 787 -23.48 -2.99 29.22
N GLY A 788 -23.05 -1.81 29.68
CA GLY A 788 -23.29 -0.55 28.98
C GLY A 788 -22.65 -0.54 27.59
N LYS A 789 -21.42 -1.01 27.47
CA LYS A 789 -20.69 -1.00 26.19
C LYS A 789 -21.21 -2.03 25.17
N TYR A 790 -21.54 -3.24 25.61
CA TYR A 790 -21.78 -4.38 24.71
C TYR A 790 -23.19 -4.97 24.80
N GLY A 791 -24.05 -4.34 25.60
CA GLY A 791 -25.40 -4.83 25.89
C GLY A 791 -25.47 -5.77 27.09
N THR A 792 -26.69 -5.97 27.59
CA THR A 792 -26.97 -6.80 28.77
C THR A 792 -27.10 -8.29 28.43
N PHE A 793 -27.11 -9.12 29.46
CA PHE A 793 -27.45 -10.55 29.39
C PHE A 793 -28.93 -10.84 29.62
N GLU A 794 -29.76 -9.81 29.65
CA GLU A 794 -31.20 -9.93 29.93
C GLU A 794 -31.88 -10.87 28.92
N ASN A 795 -32.70 -11.78 29.43
CA ASN A 795 -33.39 -12.82 28.65
C ASN A 795 -32.47 -13.80 27.88
N LYS A 796 -31.16 -13.83 28.14
CA LYS A 796 -30.22 -14.75 27.47
C LYS A 796 -29.94 -16.00 28.31
N GLU A 797 -29.79 -17.15 27.66
CA GLU A 797 -29.30 -18.40 28.28
C GLU A 797 -27.80 -18.64 28.02
N LEU A 798 -27.33 -18.21 26.85
CA LEU A 798 -25.99 -18.36 26.29
C LEU A 798 -25.64 -17.07 25.53
N VAL A 799 -24.36 -16.66 25.57
CA VAL A 799 -23.81 -15.55 24.78
C VAL A 799 -22.50 -15.99 24.13
N ARG A 800 -22.37 -15.73 22.83
CA ARG A 800 -21.15 -15.97 22.05
C ARG A 800 -20.91 -14.82 21.08
N ASP A 801 -20.11 -13.86 21.52
CA ASP A 801 -19.92 -12.60 20.81
C ASP A 801 -18.46 -12.12 20.84
N PHE A 802 -18.16 -11.18 19.94
CA PHE A 802 -16.85 -10.56 19.78
C PHE A 802 -16.98 -9.05 19.70
N TYR A 803 -16.13 -8.34 20.45
CA TYR A 803 -16.13 -6.87 20.49
C TYR A 803 -14.70 -6.31 20.35
N ASN A 804 -14.58 -5.11 19.79
CA ASN A 804 -13.37 -4.29 19.84
C ASN A 804 -13.64 -3.09 20.74
N ASP A 805 -12.80 -2.88 21.75
CA ASP A 805 -12.96 -1.80 22.71
C ASP A 805 -11.73 -0.90 22.73
N THR A 806 -11.96 0.38 22.45
CA THR A 806 -10.96 1.44 22.39
C THR A 806 -10.63 2.03 23.78
N ASN A 807 -11.43 1.71 24.80
CA ASN A 807 -11.38 2.23 26.16
C ASN A 807 -11.43 1.10 27.23
N LEU A 808 -10.78 -0.04 26.98
CA LEU A 808 -10.63 -1.16 27.92
C LEU A 808 -9.18 -1.65 28.00
N PRO A 809 -8.26 -0.85 28.55
CA PRO A 809 -6.83 -1.15 28.50
C PRO A 809 -6.46 -2.36 29.37
N LEU A 810 -5.51 -3.16 28.89
CA LEU A 810 -4.80 -4.22 29.61
C LEU A 810 -3.39 -3.79 30.04
N PHE A 811 -2.92 -2.63 29.57
CA PHE A 811 -1.63 -2.03 29.94
C PHE A 811 -1.82 -0.75 30.76
N GLY A 812 -0.76 -0.35 31.48
CA GLY A 812 -0.72 0.93 32.17
C GLY A 812 -1.57 0.99 33.45
N GLN A 813 -1.75 2.20 33.95
CA GLN A 813 -2.37 2.47 35.27
C GLN A 813 -3.88 2.25 35.29
N THR A 814 -4.53 2.37 34.12
CA THR A 814 -5.97 2.15 33.94
C THR A 814 -6.31 0.70 33.58
N SER A 815 -5.35 -0.23 33.70
CA SER A 815 -5.53 -1.62 33.30
C SER A 815 -6.62 -2.35 34.09
N ILE A 816 -7.39 -3.18 33.38
CA ILE A 816 -8.36 -4.11 33.99
C ILE A 816 -7.73 -5.42 34.48
N ILE A 817 -6.45 -5.68 34.18
CA ILE A 817 -5.77 -6.90 34.62
C ILE A 817 -5.68 -6.96 36.15
N GLY A 818 -5.93 -8.14 36.71
CA GLY A 818 -5.91 -8.38 38.17
C GLY A 818 -7.20 -8.01 38.88
N ARG A 819 -8.26 -7.70 38.14
CA ARG A 819 -9.61 -7.39 38.65
C ARG A 819 -10.57 -8.58 38.50
N SER A 820 -11.79 -8.42 39.00
CA SER A 820 -12.86 -9.41 38.87
C SER A 820 -13.89 -9.01 37.83
N ILE A 821 -14.58 -10.01 37.26
CA ILE A 821 -15.82 -9.80 36.48
C ILE A 821 -16.99 -10.32 37.32
N VAL A 822 -18.01 -9.50 37.46
CA VAL A 822 -19.24 -9.83 38.20
C VAL A 822 -20.40 -9.82 37.21
N ILE A 823 -21.22 -10.87 37.24
CA ILE A 823 -22.48 -10.97 36.51
C ILE A 823 -23.61 -10.82 37.52
N HIS A 824 -24.43 -9.78 37.34
CA HIS A 824 -25.49 -9.40 38.25
C HIS A 824 -26.80 -10.10 37.89
N LYS A 825 -27.58 -10.47 38.92
CA LYS A 825 -28.98 -10.88 38.75
C LYS A 825 -29.83 -9.63 38.49
N GLU A 826 -30.94 -9.80 37.77
CA GLU A 826 -31.90 -8.74 37.47
C GLU A 826 -32.31 -7.90 38.70
N GLU A 827 -32.47 -8.55 39.86
CA GLU A 827 -32.93 -7.95 41.12
C GLU A 827 -31.87 -7.05 41.81
N ASN A 828 -30.58 -7.14 41.45
CA ASN A 828 -29.46 -6.49 42.14
C ASN A 828 -28.60 -5.58 41.24
N ASN A 829 -29.17 -5.06 40.15
CA ASN A 829 -28.43 -4.38 39.08
C ASN A 829 -28.09 -2.90 39.41
N ALA A 830 -27.32 -2.67 40.48
CA ALA A 830 -26.89 -1.34 40.94
C ALA A 830 -25.37 -1.24 41.12
#